data_AF-A0A919V4E8-F1
#
_entry.id   AF-A0A919V4E8-F1
#
_cell.length_a   1.000
_cell.length_b   1.000
_cell.length_c   1.000
_cell.angle_alpha   90.00
_cell.angle_beta   90.00
_cell.angle_gamma   90.00
#
_symmetry.space_group_name_H-M   'P 1'
#
loop_
_entity.id
_entity.type
_entity.pdbx_description
1 polymer ?
#
loop_
_entity_poly.entity_id
_entity_poly.type
_entity_poly.pdbx_seq_one_letter_code
_entity_poly.pdbx_strand_id
1 'polypeptide(L)'
;MSVDDRTSPRARIGKTGSLPDAQADVPGPPAPGGGQEPHHADANLVEAGESGTYIGDLETVGAVAAEIAKAADEIRGVATRLTATIARFGLATASMRSARSGLAAQRALLRAAVSGRGLGHAFTGGKIGASAGRVGGWVGRESLAVMVAVTSLRLRIAAVAKAHPECHTDPAVRRLIDAVSNDRSIEAMRALRRLIKDRGVQDALTRIAPIYIELLAINALLDENPSNDESGWSIAAGRPITSEPLLGVSVNAVCRWDVGDGSAQRVDLTPAELGKLSHEGTVNGFLRNIAVVGNTGRIYMQEFEGPDGVNRYVALIPGMQCGMPRNDSPQDLVGAWRNTLMNESPYTRAVAKAIEDFGVPDGAEIAVVGHSEGGAAAMNLAQDPAFHERFTLTHAIAIGSPVDFKKPPSHVFVATITNQHDIIPSLDGQGPGSPFHFHPDWYVVDYTDTTHEFPVCHGAWHYLDNLEYDLHEARDHINAALAAYQGTVVRGQAYRVFDEVRSPEGFPFLHVATSPTETAEGSVDMPVRCSDGTAVTAFFHADARVARELLTGTGLRPALIGGGAVVVVLPRAYRQSSVGAFQETAVAIVVHDPWRPRPLLVWTELLRRADRRRSGLRVLDLAMDNPVAPGLAYEIWGYPAFPSQVTVETGGSGFTGRTIAVSVRDGGRPVMELSGRLGPWLPFPELDVVTYSTRGDTTLRSLVDTHGMLRLHPFTGVRLRATGEHPMADRLRALGLSGARPFLVLSTDRMQARLGAGAPVVLPS
;
A
#
# COMPACT_ATOMS: atom_id res chain seq x y z
N MET A 1 20.75 -36.72 -43.73
CA MET A 1 21.62 -37.65 -44.46
C MET A 1 22.98 -36.96 -44.66
N SER A 2 23.99 -37.47 -43.95
CA SER A 2 25.46 -37.33 -44.11
C SER A 2 26.16 -36.00 -44.46
N VAL A 3 26.71 -35.38 -43.41
CA VAL A 3 28.10 -34.94 -43.11
C VAL A 3 29.23 -35.07 -44.17
N ASP A 4 30.15 -34.07 -44.10
CA ASP A 4 31.59 -33.98 -44.48
C ASP A 4 31.99 -33.64 -45.94
N ASP A 5 33.07 -32.91 -46.28
CA ASP A 5 34.25 -32.39 -45.55
C ASP A 5 34.93 -31.22 -46.33
N ARG A 6 35.88 -30.57 -45.65
CA ARG A 6 36.81 -29.46 -45.92
C ARG A 6 37.62 -29.57 -47.24
N THR A 7 38.18 -28.49 -47.85
CA THR A 7 39.46 -27.86 -47.44
C THR A 7 39.94 -26.71 -48.39
N SER A 8 40.23 -25.52 -47.80
CA SER A 8 41.52 -24.76 -47.87
C SER A 8 41.81 -23.79 -49.07
N PRO A 9 42.82 -22.86 -49.00
CA PRO A 9 43.04 -21.77 -48.02
C PRO A 9 43.57 -20.41 -48.60
N ARG A 10 43.57 -19.36 -47.74
CA ARG A 10 44.49 -18.17 -47.62
C ARG A 10 44.54 -17.04 -48.70
N ALA A 11 44.27 -15.80 -48.26
CA ALA A 11 45.12 -14.57 -48.39
C ALA A 11 44.47 -13.35 -47.66
N ARG A 12 45.00 -12.87 -46.53
CA ARG A 12 45.88 -11.69 -46.30
C ARG A 12 45.22 -10.30 -46.18
N ILE A 13 45.29 -9.78 -44.94
CA ILE A 13 45.69 -8.42 -44.48
C ILE A 13 44.73 -7.23 -44.70
N GLY A 14 44.38 -6.56 -43.58
CA GLY A 14 43.97 -5.15 -43.57
C GLY A 14 43.27 -4.71 -42.28
N LYS A 15 44.01 -4.03 -41.39
CA LYS A 15 43.56 -3.45 -40.11
C LYS A 15 42.41 -2.44 -40.30
N THR A 16 41.42 -2.40 -39.38
CA THR A 16 41.32 -1.42 -38.27
C THR A 16 39.92 -1.45 -37.62
N GLY A 17 39.88 -1.73 -36.31
CA GLY A 17 39.10 -1.00 -35.30
C GLY A 17 37.57 -1.02 -35.33
N SER A 18 36.95 -1.93 -34.57
CA SER A 18 35.72 -1.66 -33.81
C SER A 18 35.59 -2.68 -32.67
N LEU A 19 35.43 -2.19 -31.44
CA LEU A 19 35.05 -2.98 -30.27
C LEU A 19 33.63 -3.54 -30.42
N PRO A 20 33.37 -4.83 -30.09
CA PRO A 20 32.02 -5.35 -29.88
C PRO A 20 31.75 -5.71 -28.42
N ASP A 21 30.46 -5.60 -28.08
CA ASP A 21 29.64 -6.44 -27.19
C ASP A 21 30.31 -7.25 -26.07
N ALA A 22 29.91 -6.95 -24.83
CA ALA A 22 29.95 -7.88 -23.71
C ALA A 22 28.51 -8.23 -23.28
N GLN A 23 28.05 -9.41 -23.71
CA GLN A 23 26.99 -10.16 -23.03
C GLN A 23 27.56 -10.65 -21.69
N ALA A 24 26.82 -10.44 -20.61
CA ALA A 24 27.19 -10.92 -19.28
C ALA A 24 26.78 -12.39 -19.11
N ASP A 25 27.78 -13.23 -18.85
CA ASP A 25 27.64 -14.64 -18.46
C ASP A 25 27.01 -14.78 -17.06
N VAL A 26 26.10 -15.73 -16.95
CA VAL A 26 25.51 -16.22 -15.69
C VAL A 26 26.42 -17.34 -15.16
N PRO A 27 26.90 -17.29 -13.90
CA PRO A 27 27.74 -18.37 -13.37
C PRO A 27 26.89 -19.56 -12.89
N GLY A 28 27.31 -20.77 -13.28
CA GLY A 28 26.76 -22.05 -12.82
C GLY A 28 27.19 -22.42 -11.38
N PRO A 29 26.60 -23.48 -10.80
CA PRO A 29 26.75 -23.83 -9.39
C PRO A 29 28.13 -24.48 -9.11
N PRO A 30 28.72 -24.28 -7.91
CA PRO A 30 29.99 -24.90 -7.56
C PRO A 30 29.80 -26.37 -7.13
N ALA A 31 30.80 -27.19 -7.44
CA ALA A 31 30.91 -28.61 -7.10
C ALA A 31 31.34 -28.84 -5.63
N PRO A 32 31.09 -30.03 -5.04
CA PRO A 32 31.22 -30.26 -3.60
C PRO A 32 32.68 -30.50 -3.19
N GLY A 33 33.16 -29.75 -2.19
CA GLY A 33 34.49 -29.89 -1.63
C GLY A 33 34.45 -30.10 -0.13
N GLY A 34 35.02 -31.22 0.31
CA GLY A 34 35.77 -31.41 1.57
C GLY A 34 35.05 -31.13 2.89
N GLY A 35 34.72 -32.19 3.62
CA GLY A 35 34.13 -32.13 4.96
C GLY A 35 34.95 -31.32 5.96
N GLN A 36 34.27 -30.35 6.58
CA GLN A 36 34.53 -29.86 7.91
C GLN A 36 33.24 -30.11 8.70
N GLU A 37 33.33 -30.89 9.77
CA GLU A 37 32.23 -31.10 10.70
C GLU A 37 31.68 -29.73 11.17
N PRO A 38 30.36 -29.52 11.18
CA PRO A 38 29.81 -28.30 11.73
C PRO A 38 30.11 -28.28 13.23
N HIS A 39 30.87 -27.27 13.64
CA HIS A 39 30.95 -26.88 15.04
C HIS A 39 29.53 -26.58 15.52
N HIS A 40 28.97 -27.49 16.32
CA HIS A 40 27.80 -27.22 17.14
C HIS A 40 28.08 -25.96 17.97
N ALA A 41 27.36 -24.88 17.66
CA ALA A 41 27.36 -23.68 18.47
C ALA A 41 26.73 -24.03 19.82
N ASP A 42 27.35 -23.54 20.89
CA ASP A 42 26.91 -23.69 22.28
C ASP A 42 25.41 -23.39 22.40
N ALA A 43 24.64 -24.44 22.65
CA ALA A 43 23.27 -24.36 23.12
C ALA A 43 23.28 -23.81 24.55
N ASN A 44 23.36 -22.49 24.70
CA ASN A 44 22.73 -21.83 25.84
C ASN A 44 21.24 -21.73 25.53
N LEU A 45 20.58 -22.89 25.58
CA LEU A 45 19.13 -22.97 25.70
C LEU A 45 18.75 -22.17 26.96
N VAL A 46 17.87 -21.19 26.79
CA VAL A 46 17.00 -20.75 27.87
C VAL A 46 16.11 -21.96 28.18
N GLU A 47 16.60 -22.87 29.02
CA GLU A 47 15.87 -24.08 29.39
C GLU A 47 14.60 -23.70 30.17
N ALA A 48 13.50 -24.32 29.72
CA ALA A 48 12.20 -24.49 30.37
C ALA A 48 11.34 -23.23 30.57
N GLY A 49 10.38 -23.04 29.64
CA GLY A 49 8.96 -23.10 30.00
C GLY A 49 8.39 -22.19 31.10
N GLU A 50 8.98 -21.03 31.39
CA GLU A 50 8.39 -19.99 32.24
C GLU A 50 8.85 -18.61 31.75
N SER A 51 8.02 -17.96 30.93
CA SER A 51 8.16 -16.57 30.44
C SER A 51 9.49 -16.21 29.75
N GLY A 52 9.47 -15.26 28.80
CA GLY A 52 10.68 -14.61 28.26
C GLY A 52 11.44 -13.76 29.29
N THR A 53 11.54 -14.22 30.53
CA THR A 53 12.17 -13.54 31.65
C THR A 53 13.65 -13.83 31.63
N TYR A 54 14.43 -12.76 31.49
CA TYR A 54 15.88 -12.84 31.65
C TYR A 54 16.26 -13.44 33.00
N ILE A 55 16.80 -14.66 33.03
CA ILE A 55 17.08 -15.37 34.29
C ILE A 55 18.18 -14.65 35.10
N GLY A 56 17.98 -14.49 36.42
CA GLY A 56 19.00 -14.04 37.36
C GLY A 56 19.19 -12.51 37.44
N ASP A 57 20.42 -12.02 37.21
CA ASP A 57 20.78 -10.60 37.38
C ASP A 57 19.93 -9.66 36.51
N LEU A 58 19.46 -10.12 35.36
CA LEU A 58 18.73 -9.31 34.38
C LEU A 58 17.26 -9.11 34.76
N GLU A 59 16.60 -10.09 35.36
CA GLU A 59 15.28 -9.93 36.01
C GLU A 59 15.32 -8.84 37.08
N THR A 60 16.39 -8.87 37.90
CA THR A 60 16.62 -7.87 38.95
C THR A 60 16.81 -6.47 38.35
N VAL A 61 17.57 -6.37 37.25
CA VAL A 61 17.77 -5.11 36.53
C VAL A 61 16.46 -4.60 35.91
N GLY A 62 15.64 -5.50 35.36
CA GLY A 62 14.30 -5.19 34.86
C GLY A 62 13.38 -4.64 35.96
N ALA A 63 13.32 -5.30 37.12
CA ALA A 63 12.53 -4.85 38.26
C ALA A 63 12.97 -3.46 38.76
N VAL A 64 14.28 -3.21 38.83
CA VAL A 64 14.82 -1.88 39.17
C VAL A 64 14.42 -0.85 38.11
N ALA A 65 14.51 -1.17 36.82
CA ALA A 65 14.09 -0.27 35.76
C ALA A 65 12.59 0.05 35.84
N ALA A 66 11.74 -0.94 36.15
CA ALA A 66 10.30 -0.73 36.35
C ALA A 66 10.01 0.21 37.54
N GLU A 67 10.67 0.03 38.68
CA GLU A 67 10.53 0.92 39.84
C GLU A 67 11.02 2.34 39.55
N ILE A 68 12.13 2.50 38.81
CA ILE A 68 12.62 3.81 38.36
C ILE A 68 11.59 4.47 37.42
N ALA A 69 11.01 3.73 36.48
CA ALA A 69 9.97 4.24 35.58
C ALA A 69 8.72 4.69 36.34
N LYS A 70 8.30 3.91 37.34
CA LYS A 70 7.18 4.28 38.23
C LYS A 70 7.46 5.56 39.01
N ALA A 71 8.65 5.70 39.57
CA ALA A 71 9.07 6.93 40.25
C ALA A 71 9.06 8.13 39.27
N ALA A 72 9.51 7.94 38.03
CA ALA A 72 9.46 8.98 37.00
C ALA A 72 8.02 9.45 36.71
N ASP A 73 7.06 8.51 36.61
CA ASP A 73 5.65 8.82 36.35
C ASP A 73 4.99 9.52 37.56
N GLU A 74 5.36 9.14 38.79
CA GLU A 74 4.92 9.84 40.00
C GLU A 74 5.43 11.30 40.04
N ILE A 75 6.70 11.52 39.71
CA ILE A 75 7.30 12.86 39.60
C ILE A 75 6.59 13.67 38.51
N ARG A 76 6.31 13.06 37.35
CA ARG A 76 5.50 13.67 36.27
C ARG A 76 4.09 14.03 36.75
N GLY A 77 3.47 13.17 37.56
CA GLY A 77 2.16 13.43 38.17
C GLY A 77 2.18 14.62 39.14
N VAL A 78 3.23 14.75 39.95
CA VAL A 78 3.46 15.93 40.81
C VAL A 78 3.60 17.20 39.96
N ALA A 79 4.41 17.14 38.89
CA ALA A 79 4.62 18.24 37.95
C ALA A 79 3.31 18.68 37.25
N THR A 80 2.46 17.72 36.88
CA THR A 80 1.14 17.96 36.28
C THR A 80 0.22 18.69 37.26
N ARG A 81 0.12 18.19 38.51
CA ARG A 81 -0.68 18.83 39.57
C ARG A 81 -0.16 20.23 39.90
N LEU A 82 1.16 20.42 39.93
CA LEU A 82 1.82 21.70 40.13
C LEU A 82 1.47 22.70 39.02
N THR A 83 1.58 22.27 37.76
CA THR A 83 1.23 23.09 36.58
C THR A 83 -0.25 23.47 36.58
N ALA A 84 -1.14 22.52 36.85
CA ALA A 84 -2.58 22.79 36.98
C ALA A 84 -2.88 23.75 38.14
N THR A 85 -2.17 23.63 39.25
CA THR A 85 -2.28 24.54 40.40
C THR A 85 -1.84 25.95 40.01
N ILE A 86 -0.67 26.11 39.38
CA ILE A 86 -0.19 27.40 38.86
C ILE A 86 -1.19 28.02 37.88
N ALA A 87 -1.78 27.20 36.99
CA ALA A 87 -2.78 27.64 36.02
C ALA A 87 -4.10 28.08 36.65
N ARG A 88 -4.63 27.31 37.62
CA ARG A 88 -5.90 27.58 38.31
C ARG A 88 -5.82 28.80 39.22
N PHE A 89 -4.66 29.04 39.81
CA PHE A 89 -4.38 30.23 40.62
C PHE A 89 -4.01 31.47 39.79
N GLY A 90 -4.19 31.44 38.46
CA GLY A 90 -3.82 32.52 37.55
C GLY A 90 -4.04 33.91 38.13
N LEU A 91 -2.94 34.55 38.53
CA LEU A 91 -2.64 35.95 38.94
C LEU A 91 -3.68 36.82 39.70
N ALA A 92 -4.97 36.50 39.72
CA ALA A 92 -6.04 37.39 40.13
C ALA A 92 -6.82 36.90 41.36
N THR A 93 -7.09 35.60 41.51
CA THR A 93 -8.11 35.13 42.48
C THR A 93 -7.61 34.98 43.92
N ALA A 94 -6.38 34.51 44.16
CA ALA A 94 -5.80 34.46 45.51
C ALA A 94 -5.28 35.84 45.98
N SER A 95 -4.88 36.69 45.03
CA SER A 95 -4.37 38.05 45.20
C SER A 95 -5.39 39.00 45.85
N MET A 96 -6.69 38.70 45.70
CA MET A 96 -7.79 39.53 46.19
C MET A 96 -8.05 39.41 47.71
N ARG A 97 -7.56 38.37 48.40
CA ARG A 97 -7.76 38.19 49.86
C ARG A 97 -6.49 38.30 50.69
N SER A 98 -5.32 37.90 50.16
CA SER A 98 -4.02 38.05 50.85
C SER A 98 -2.85 38.12 49.86
N ALA A 99 -2.62 39.31 49.30
CA ALA A 99 -1.68 39.51 48.19
C ALA A 99 -0.24 39.02 48.48
N ARG A 100 0.29 39.22 49.70
CA ARG A 100 1.68 38.84 50.04
C ARG A 100 1.89 37.33 50.13
N SER A 101 1.01 36.61 50.82
CA SER A 101 1.07 35.15 50.96
C SER A 101 0.77 34.45 49.64
N GLY A 102 -0.20 34.94 48.86
CA GLY A 102 -0.51 34.41 47.53
C GLY A 102 0.67 34.52 46.55
N LEU A 103 1.32 35.69 46.49
CA LEU A 103 2.51 35.91 45.64
C LEU A 103 3.71 35.08 46.11
N ALA A 104 3.91 34.94 47.42
CA ALA A 104 4.99 34.11 47.97
C ALA A 104 4.80 32.62 47.62
N ALA A 105 3.57 32.10 47.77
CA ALA A 105 3.22 30.74 47.38
C ALA A 105 3.41 30.52 45.87
N GLN A 106 2.94 31.46 45.04
CA GLN A 106 3.09 31.38 43.58
C GLN A 106 4.57 31.38 43.16
N ARG A 107 5.41 32.22 43.77
CA ARG A 107 6.87 32.23 43.54
C ARG A 107 7.55 30.95 44.02
N ALA A 108 7.06 30.32 45.09
CA ALA A 108 7.58 29.04 45.55
C ALA A 108 7.23 27.91 44.57
N LEU A 109 5.98 27.86 44.08
CA LEU A 109 5.52 26.88 43.09
C LEU A 109 6.25 27.04 41.76
N LEU A 110 6.39 28.28 41.25
CA LEU A 110 7.17 28.56 40.04
C LEU A 110 8.64 28.17 40.21
N ARG A 111 9.27 28.49 41.35
CA ARG A 111 10.64 28.08 41.64
C ARG A 111 10.78 26.56 41.68
N ALA A 112 9.83 25.84 42.28
CA ALA A 112 9.84 24.39 42.30
C ALA A 112 9.73 23.78 40.89
N ALA A 113 8.98 24.43 39.99
CA ALA A 113 8.72 23.99 38.62
C ALA A 113 9.85 24.33 37.60
N VAL A 114 10.87 25.09 37.98
CA VAL A 114 11.98 25.49 37.08
C VAL A 114 13.38 25.36 37.70
N SER A 115 13.47 25.10 39.01
CA SER A 115 14.75 24.96 39.71
C SER A 115 15.37 23.59 39.42
N GLY A 116 16.65 23.58 39.07
CA GLY A 116 17.44 22.34 38.98
C GLY A 116 17.68 21.64 40.34
N ARG A 117 17.38 22.32 41.46
CA ARG A 117 17.31 21.69 42.81
C ARG A 117 15.90 21.18 43.14
N GLY A 118 14.92 21.41 42.26
CA GLY A 118 13.53 20.99 42.37
C GLY A 118 13.18 20.00 41.26
N LEU A 119 12.07 20.24 40.53
CA LEU A 119 11.61 19.31 39.49
C LEU A 119 12.29 19.51 38.12
N GLY A 120 13.26 20.44 38.00
CA GLY A 120 13.75 20.88 36.69
C GLY A 120 12.69 21.69 35.93
N HIS A 121 12.78 21.81 34.60
CA HIS A 121 11.73 22.48 33.81
C HIS A 121 10.51 21.56 33.63
N ALA A 122 9.57 21.61 34.58
CA ALA A 122 8.55 20.58 34.77
C ALA A 122 7.13 20.99 34.31
N PHE A 123 7.00 21.99 33.43
CA PHE A 123 5.69 22.41 32.95
C PHE A 123 5.09 21.36 32.00
N THR A 124 4.03 20.68 32.45
CA THR A 124 3.36 19.63 31.68
C THR A 124 1.84 19.67 31.90
N GLY A 125 1.07 19.25 30.90
CA GLY A 125 -0.40 19.27 30.93
C GLY A 125 -1.04 20.66 30.73
N GLY A 126 -2.22 20.67 30.10
CA GLY A 126 -3.01 21.87 29.84
C GLY A 126 -2.36 22.89 28.88
N LYS A 127 -3.06 24.01 28.62
CA LYS A 127 -2.62 25.04 27.66
C LYS A 127 -1.29 25.71 28.05
N ILE A 128 -1.04 25.88 29.36
CA ILE A 128 0.20 26.47 29.89
C ILE A 128 1.37 25.50 29.77
N GLY A 129 1.18 24.20 30.07
CA GLY A 129 2.21 23.18 29.87
C GLY A 129 2.64 23.07 28.40
N ALA A 130 1.68 23.04 27.47
CA ALA A 130 1.96 22.95 26.03
C ALA A 130 2.67 24.18 25.43
N SER A 131 2.62 25.34 26.10
CA SER A 131 3.29 26.57 25.65
C SER A 131 4.61 26.83 26.41
N ALA A 132 4.68 26.52 27.70
CA ALA A 132 5.91 26.62 28.49
C ALA A 132 6.90 25.47 28.22
N GLY A 133 6.43 24.27 27.85
CA GLY A 133 7.29 23.16 27.41
C GLY A 133 8.15 23.56 26.20
N ARG A 134 7.56 24.27 25.22
CA ARG A 134 8.27 24.83 24.05
C ARG A 134 9.37 25.86 24.39
N VAL A 135 9.33 26.47 25.58
CA VAL A 135 10.31 27.48 26.03
C VAL A 135 11.43 26.85 26.86
N GLY A 136 11.20 25.66 27.44
CA GLY A 136 12.19 24.96 28.28
C GLY A 136 13.47 24.58 27.55
N GLY A 137 13.34 24.17 26.30
CA GLY A 137 14.47 23.81 25.44
C GLY A 137 15.47 24.94 25.20
N TRP A 138 15.01 26.20 25.31
CA TRP A 138 15.87 27.37 25.13
C TRP A 138 16.69 27.72 26.38
N VAL A 139 16.36 27.13 27.54
CA VAL A 139 17.00 27.43 28.84
C VAL A 139 17.97 26.32 29.27
N GLY A 140 18.00 25.17 28.57
CA GLY A 140 18.94 24.08 28.80
C GLY A 140 18.80 23.40 30.16
N ARG A 141 17.58 23.39 30.73
CA ARG A 141 17.30 22.76 32.03
C ARG A 141 16.36 21.58 31.86
N GLU A 142 16.89 20.39 32.10
CA GLU A 142 16.17 19.12 31.94
C GLU A 142 15.11 18.91 33.04
N SER A 143 14.04 18.20 32.70
CA SER A 143 12.99 17.78 33.63
C SER A 143 13.47 16.59 34.45
N LEU A 144 13.28 16.64 35.78
CA LEU A 144 13.64 15.52 36.66
C LEU A 144 12.89 14.24 36.27
N ALA A 145 11.61 14.36 35.90
CA ALA A 145 10.81 13.22 35.47
C ALA A 145 11.41 12.57 34.22
N VAL A 146 11.83 13.37 33.24
CA VAL A 146 12.46 12.89 32.00
C VAL A 146 13.80 12.22 32.30
N MET A 147 14.66 12.82 33.13
CA MET A 147 15.95 12.22 33.50
C MET A 147 15.77 10.85 34.17
N VAL A 148 14.82 10.72 35.10
CA VAL A 148 14.52 9.46 35.78
C VAL A 148 13.95 8.42 34.80
N ALA A 149 13.05 8.81 33.90
CA ALA A 149 12.51 7.91 32.86
C ALA A 149 13.60 7.41 31.89
N VAL A 150 14.45 8.33 31.40
CA VAL A 150 15.59 8.01 30.53
C VAL A 150 16.61 7.12 31.25
N THR A 151 16.79 7.29 32.57
CA THR A 151 17.65 6.40 33.38
C THR A 151 17.11 4.97 33.39
N SER A 152 15.80 4.79 33.55
CA SER A 152 15.16 3.46 33.42
C SER A 152 15.42 2.86 32.03
N LEU A 153 15.19 3.63 30.96
CA LEU A 153 15.39 3.14 29.58
C LEU A 153 16.86 2.78 29.29
N ARG A 154 17.81 3.57 29.78
CA ARG A 154 19.25 3.26 29.68
C ARG A 154 19.61 1.97 30.41
N LEU A 155 19.01 1.74 31.58
CA LEU A 155 19.21 0.53 32.35
C LEU A 155 18.70 -0.70 31.59
N ARG A 156 17.54 -0.59 30.91
CA ARG A 156 17.02 -1.64 30.01
C ARG A 156 17.96 -1.89 28.83
N ILE A 157 18.41 -0.85 28.14
CA ILE A 157 19.39 -0.98 27.04
C ILE A 157 20.66 -1.70 27.52
N ALA A 158 21.17 -1.36 28.70
CA ALA A 158 22.34 -2.02 29.26
C ALA A 158 22.08 -3.50 29.60
N ALA A 159 20.87 -3.84 30.09
CA ALA A 159 20.45 -5.21 30.36
C ALA A 159 20.39 -6.03 29.06
N VAL A 160 19.69 -5.52 28.05
CA VAL A 160 19.57 -6.12 26.72
C VAL A 160 20.96 -6.31 26.11
N ALA A 161 21.81 -5.28 26.10
CA ALA A 161 23.15 -5.38 25.51
C ALA A 161 24.04 -6.45 26.19
N LYS A 162 23.81 -6.75 27.48
CA LYS A 162 24.48 -7.86 28.17
C LYS A 162 23.95 -9.23 27.72
N ALA A 163 22.66 -9.34 27.44
CA ALA A 163 22.01 -10.55 26.93
C ALA A 163 22.29 -10.79 25.43
N HIS A 164 22.62 -9.72 24.69
CA HIS A 164 22.88 -9.69 23.25
C HIS A 164 24.33 -9.26 22.97
N PRO A 165 25.33 -10.15 23.08
CA PRO A 165 26.74 -9.80 22.90
C PRO A 165 27.05 -9.08 21.58
N GLU A 166 26.26 -9.32 20.53
CA GLU A 166 26.33 -8.66 19.23
C GLU A 166 26.17 -7.13 19.30
N CYS A 167 25.45 -6.63 20.30
CA CYS A 167 25.33 -5.18 20.57
C CYS A 167 26.66 -4.54 20.99
N HIS A 168 27.60 -5.34 21.54
CA HIS A 168 28.92 -4.89 21.96
C HIS A 168 30.04 -5.23 20.97
N THR A 169 29.86 -6.24 20.13
CA THR A 169 30.87 -6.63 19.13
C THR A 169 30.89 -5.70 17.93
N ASP A 170 29.74 -5.09 17.54
CA ASP A 170 29.72 -4.09 16.48
C ASP A 170 30.18 -2.71 16.99
N PRO A 171 31.30 -2.15 16.51
CA PRO A 171 31.79 -0.84 16.95
C PRO A 171 30.82 0.31 16.68
N ALA A 172 29.95 0.21 15.68
CA ALA A 172 28.97 1.24 15.35
C ALA A 172 27.79 1.23 16.33
N VAL A 173 27.27 0.05 16.66
CA VAL A 173 26.19 -0.12 17.66
C VAL A 173 26.72 0.21 19.06
N ARG A 174 27.91 -0.28 19.40
CA ARG A 174 28.55 0.04 20.67
C ARG A 174 28.74 1.54 20.87
N ARG A 175 29.18 2.27 19.84
CA ARG A 175 29.28 3.75 19.90
C ARG A 175 27.93 4.42 20.15
N LEU A 176 26.85 3.88 19.55
CA LEU A 176 25.50 4.38 19.78
C LEU A 176 25.08 4.14 21.24
N ILE A 177 25.23 2.91 21.75
CA ILE A 177 24.90 2.54 23.12
C ILE A 177 25.73 3.35 24.13
N ASP A 178 27.03 3.52 23.89
CA ASP A 178 27.93 4.31 24.73
C ASP A 178 27.50 5.78 24.76
N ALA A 179 27.14 6.35 23.61
CA ALA A 179 26.67 7.74 23.55
C ALA A 179 25.30 7.92 24.26
N VAL A 180 24.40 6.95 24.11
CA VAL A 180 23.11 6.94 24.82
C VAL A 180 23.32 6.80 26.33
N SER A 181 24.21 5.92 26.76
CA SER A 181 24.50 5.67 28.18
C SER A 181 25.19 6.84 28.87
N ASN A 182 26.04 7.58 28.16
CA ASN A 182 26.81 8.72 28.70
C ASN A 182 26.12 10.08 28.53
N ASP A 183 24.82 10.10 28.22
CA ASP A 183 24.03 11.34 28.09
C ASP A 183 24.52 12.29 26.98
N ARG A 184 24.98 11.71 25.87
CA ARG A 184 25.52 12.47 24.73
C ARG A 184 24.58 12.42 23.54
N SER A 185 23.41 13.04 23.68
CA SER A 185 22.31 12.99 22.70
C SER A 185 22.72 13.35 21.26
N ILE A 186 23.62 14.35 21.11
CA ILE A 186 24.17 14.74 19.80
C ILE A 186 25.09 13.64 19.23
N GLU A 187 25.90 13.01 20.07
CA GLU A 187 26.78 11.91 19.65
C GLU A 187 25.96 10.67 19.29
N ALA A 188 24.91 10.35 20.05
CA ALA A 188 23.99 9.25 19.77
C ALA A 188 23.28 9.44 18.43
N MET A 189 22.72 10.63 18.17
CA MET A 189 22.11 10.97 16.88
C MET A 189 23.11 10.87 15.72
N ARG A 190 24.35 11.34 15.92
CA ARG A 190 25.41 11.21 14.91
C ARG A 190 25.81 9.75 14.68
N ALA A 191 25.87 8.94 15.73
CA ALA A 191 26.18 7.51 15.64
C ALA A 191 25.10 6.77 14.86
N LEU A 192 23.82 7.00 15.17
CA LEU A 192 22.69 6.41 14.44
C LEU A 192 22.65 6.85 12.96
N ARG A 193 22.82 8.15 12.69
CA ARG A 193 22.88 8.67 11.31
C ARG A 193 24.04 8.07 10.52
N ARG A 194 25.20 7.86 11.15
CA ARG A 194 26.35 7.20 10.52
C ARG A 194 26.06 5.73 10.26
N LEU A 195 25.49 5.01 11.22
CA LEU A 195 25.08 3.61 11.04
C LEU A 195 24.18 3.45 9.81
N ILE A 196 23.13 4.28 9.70
CA ILE A 196 22.21 4.29 8.55
C ILE A 196 22.93 4.68 7.26
N LYS A 197 23.79 5.70 7.29
CA LYS A 197 24.52 6.17 6.10
C LYS A 197 25.51 5.13 5.58
N ASP A 198 26.23 4.48 6.47
CA ASP A 198 27.35 3.60 6.12
C ASP A 198 26.86 2.20 5.73
N ARG A 199 25.73 1.75 6.29
CA ARG A 199 25.23 0.38 6.12
C ARG A 199 23.82 0.24 5.55
N GLY A 200 23.11 1.36 5.38
CA GLY A 200 21.71 1.36 4.96
C GLY A 200 20.74 1.18 6.12
N VAL A 201 19.45 1.41 5.84
CA VAL A 201 18.39 1.39 6.86
C VAL A 201 18.13 -0.03 7.38
N GLN A 202 18.12 -1.04 6.50
CA GLN A 202 17.81 -2.42 6.87
C GLN A 202 18.85 -2.99 7.84
N ASP A 203 20.13 -2.97 7.48
CA ASP A 203 21.21 -3.45 8.37
C ASP A 203 21.30 -2.62 9.66
N ALA A 204 20.99 -1.31 9.62
CA ALA A 204 20.90 -0.51 10.83
C ALA A 204 19.78 -0.99 11.76
N LEU A 205 18.58 -1.30 11.22
CA LEU A 205 17.45 -1.81 12.00
C LEU A 205 17.74 -3.19 12.59
N THR A 206 18.25 -4.13 11.79
CA THR A 206 18.74 -5.45 12.22
C THR A 206 19.59 -5.36 13.48
N ARG A 207 20.58 -4.47 13.47
CA ARG A 207 21.58 -4.36 14.54
C ARG A 207 21.08 -3.69 15.81
N ILE A 208 20.05 -2.85 15.71
CA ILE A 208 19.48 -2.15 16.86
C ILE A 208 18.17 -2.77 17.33
N ALA A 209 17.66 -3.80 16.65
CA ALA A 209 16.33 -4.36 16.89
C ALA A 209 16.07 -4.69 18.37
N PRO A 210 16.99 -5.36 19.11
CA PRO A 210 16.75 -5.68 20.52
C PRO A 210 16.55 -4.47 21.43
N ILE A 211 17.07 -3.29 21.05
CA ILE A 211 17.01 -2.03 21.84
C ILE A 211 16.23 -0.93 21.13
N TYR A 212 15.52 -1.27 20.04
CA TYR A 212 14.93 -0.31 19.12
C TYR A 212 13.88 0.56 19.82
N ILE A 213 13.02 -0.05 20.62
CA ILE A 213 11.90 0.63 21.25
C ILE A 213 12.36 1.56 22.38
N GLU A 214 13.39 1.19 23.15
CA GLU A 214 14.01 2.06 24.15
C GLU A 214 14.70 3.25 23.50
N LEU A 215 15.39 3.04 22.37
CA LEU A 215 16.01 4.14 21.62
C LEU A 215 14.96 5.13 21.09
N LEU A 216 13.83 4.63 20.59
CA LEU A 216 12.71 5.48 20.19
C LEU A 216 12.15 6.27 21.37
N ALA A 217 11.94 5.62 22.53
CA ALA A 217 11.43 6.28 23.73
C ALA A 217 12.39 7.34 24.27
N ILE A 218 13.69 7.07 24.30
CA ILE A 218 14.71 8.06 24.69
C ILE A 218 14.70 9.23 23.71
N ASN A 219 14.63 8.98 22.40
CA ASN A 219 14.55 10.05 21.42
C ASN A 219 13.30 10.92 21.64
N ALA A 220 12.13 10.31 21.80
CA ALA A 220 10.87 11.03 22.04
C ALA A 220 10.86 11.82 23.36
N LEU A 221 11.58 11.37 24.38
CA LEU A 221 11.67 12.09 25.66
C LEU A 221 12.71 13.24 25.63
N LEU A 222 13.66 13.22 24.70
CA LEU A 222 14.79 14.17 24.63
C LEU A 222 14.74 15.13 23.43
N ASP A 223 13.94 14.87 22.40
CA ASP A 223 13.86 15.69 21.18
C ASP A 223 13.07 17.00 21.34
N GLU A 224 12.59 17.27 22.55
CA GLU A 224 11.82 18.47 22.95
C GLU A 224 10.54 18.67 22.12
N ASN A 225 10.03 17.61 21.49
CA ASN A 225 8.84 17.64 20.66
C ASN A 225 7.60 17.17 21.45
N PRO A 226 6.71 18.08 21.89
CA PRO A 226 5.56 17.69 22.72
C PRO A 226 4.52 16.81 22.00
N SER A 227 4.69 16.52 20.71
CA SER A 227 3.76 15.69 19.93
C SER A 227 3.99 14.18 20.06
N ASN A 228 5.20 13.74 20.42
CA ASN A 228 5.55 12.32 20.61
C ASN A 228 5.99 11.99 22.06
N ASP A 229 6.14 12.99 22.95
CA ASP A 229 6.47 12.81 24.37
C ASP A 229 5.64 11.70 25.05
N GLU A 230 4.33 11.66 24.81
CA GLU A 230 3.42 10.70 25.47
C GLU A 230 3.71 9.25 25.05
N SER A 231 4.20 9.03 23.83
CA SER A 231 4.60 7.72 23.34
C SER A 231 5.87 7.24 24.07
N GLY A 232 6.85 8.13 24.26
CA GLY A 232 8.05 7.84 25.06
C GLY A 232 7.72 7.53 26.52
N TRP A 233 6.76 8.26 27.10
CA TRP A 233 6.24 7.99 28.44
C TRP A 233 5.43 6.69 28.55
N SER A 234 4.75 6.28 27.48
CA SER A 234 3.99 5.03 27.44
C SER A 234 4.93 3.84 27.43
N ILE A 235 5.97 3.86 26.59
CA ILE A 235 7.02 2.83 26.53
C ILE A 235 7.78 2.75 27.87
N ALA A 236 8.20 3.90 28.42
CA ALA A 236 8.92 3.93 29.69
C ALA A 236 8.08 3.33 30.83
N ALA A 237 6.78 3.66 30.90
CA ALA A 237 5.91 3.25 31.99
C ALA A 237 5.15 1.93 31.76
N GLY A 238 5.34 1.25 30.63
CA GLY A 238 4.62 0.01 30.32
C GLY A 238 3.12 0.21 30.11
N ARG A 239 2.76 1.28 29.38
CA ARG A 239 1.36 1.63 29.06
C ARG A 239 1.10 1.46 27.56
N PRO A 240 -0.14 1.17 27.16
CA PRO A 240 -0.51 1.16 25.75
C PRO A 240 -0.17 2.50 25.09
N ILE A 241 0.45 2.45 23.92
CA ILE A 241 0.74 3.65 23.13
C ILE A 241 -0.58 4.25 22.64
N THR A 242 -0.85 5.51 23.01
CA THR A 242 -2.08 6.24 22.62
C THR A 242 -1.82 7.43 21.69
N SER A 243 -0.56 7.65 21.31
CA SER A 243 -0.08 8.76 20.46
C SER A 243 1.03 8.30 19.51
N GLU A 244 1.36 9.05 18.45
CA GLU A 244 2.38 8.64 17.48
C GLU A 244 3.82 8.76 18.03
N PRO A 245 4.73 7.80 17.75
CA PRO A 245 6.16 7.97 18.02
C PRO A 245 6.94 8.72 16.92
N LEU A 246 6.44 8.79 15.67
CA LEU A 246 7.34 9.01 14.52
C LEU A 246 7.00 10.13 13.51
N LEU A 247 5.74 10.60 13.36
CA LEU A 247 5.38 11.49 12.22
C LEU A 247 4.60 12.77 12.56
N GLY A 248 4.28 13.03 13.83
CA GLY A 248 3.63 14.30 14.23
C GLY A 248 2.20 14.45 13.70
N VAL A 249 1.57 13.38 13.25
CA VAL A 249 0.13 13.32 13.00
C VAL A 249 -0.51 12.67 14.23
N SER A 250 -1.74 13.03 14.61
CA SER A 250 -2.38 12.34 15.73
C SER A 250 -3.02 11.04 15.23
N VAL A 251 -2.88 9.93 15.96
CA VAL A 251 -3.64 8.68 15.73
C VAL A 251 -5.14 8.98 15.58
N ASN A 252 -5.69 9.88 16.40
CA ASN A 252 -7.08 10.34 16.30
C ASN A 252 -7.44 11.04 14.96
N ALA A 253 -6.47 11.65 14.28
CA ALA A 253 -6.67 12.28 12.97
C ALA A 253 -6.59 11.24 11.85
N VAL A 254 -5.68 10.26 11.93
CA VAL A 254 -5.60 9.14 10.97
C VAL A 254 -6.82 8.22 11.12
N CYS A 255 -7.22 7.92 12.36
CA CYS A 255 -8.39 7.10 12.68
C CYS A 255 -9.73 7.66 12.19
N ARG A 256 -9.81 8.96 11.85
CA ARG A 256 -11.00 9.58 11.23
C ARG A 256 -11.14 9.27 9.74
N TRP A 257 -10.06 8.86 9.08
CA TRP A 257 -10.01 8.57 7.65
C TRP A 257 -10.10 7.07 7.39
N ASP A 258 -9.78 6.25 8.38
CA ASP A 258 -9.86 4.79 8.35
C ASP A 258 -11.12 4.28 9.10
N VAL A 259 -12.28 4.46 8.45
CA VAL A 259 -13.64 4.14 8.96
C VAL A 259 -14.32 3.01 8.16
N GLY A 260 -13.58 2.31 7.31
CA GLY A 260 -14.16 1.33 6.40
C GLY A 260 -14.84 0.17 7.12
N ASP A 261 -16.01 -0.26 6.63
CA ASP A 261 -16.81 -1.32 7.27
C ASP A 261 -16.12 -2.71 7.28
N GLY A 262 -15.00 -2.86 6.58
CA GLY A 262 -14.39 -4.14 6.23
C GLY A 262 -15.26 -4.90 5.22
N SER A 263 -14.67 -5.60 4.27
CA SER A 263 -15.41 -6.59 3.48
C SER A 263 -14.54 -7.77 3.09
N ALA A 264 -15.17 -8.92 2.86
CA ALA A 264 -14.51 -10.14 2.45
C ALA A 264 -15.19 -10.71 1.20
N GLN A 265 -14.39 -11.15 0.23
CA GLN A 265 -14.85 -11.77 -1.00
C GLN A 265 -14.17 -13.12 -1.18
N ARG A 266 -14.94 -14.19 -1.45
CA ARG A 266 -14.38 -15.50 -1.79
C ARG A 266 -13.45 -15.40 -3.00
N VAL A 267 -12.30 -16.05 -2.89
CA VAL A 267 -11.34 -16.20 -3.99
C VAL A 267 -10.84 -17.63 -4.04
N ASP A 268 -10.67 -18.15 -5.24
CA ASP A 268 -10.08 -19.46 -5.44
C ASP A 268 -8.55 -19.35 -5.40
N LEU A 269 -7.91 -20.27 -4.67
CA LEU A 269 -6.47 -20.44 -4.73
C LEU A 269 -6.09 -21.17 -6.02
N THR A 270 -4.95 -20.81 -6.59
CA THR A 270 -4.43 -21.49 -7.77
C THR A 270 -4.08 -22.95 -7.44
N PRO A 271 -4.07 -23.87 -8.43
CA PRO A 271 -3.66 -25.26 -8.20
C PRO A 271 -2.26 -25.38 -7.57
N ALA A 272 -1.35 -24.45 -7.90
CA ALA A 272 -0.01 -24.41 -7.34
C ALA A 272 0.04 -23.96 -5.87
N GLU A 273 -0.87 -23.08 -5.45
CA GLU A 273 -1.04 -22.70 -4.05
C GLU A 273 -1.67 -23.84 -3.25
N LEU A 274 -2.75 -24.44 -3.77
CA LEU A 274 -3.43 -25.58 -3.13
C LEU A 274 -2.48 -26.74 -2.86
N GLY A 275 -1.60 -27.08 -3.81
CA GLY A 275 -0.62 -28.15 -3.64
C GLY A 275 0.48 -27.88 -2.62
N LYS A 276 0.59 -26.66 -2.09
CA LYS A 276 1.58 -26.28 -1.06
C LYS A 276 0.99 -26.20 0.34
N LEU A 277 -0.33 -26.17 0.46
CA LEU A 277 -1.01 -26.10 1.75
C LEU A 277 -0.75 -27.35 2.57
N SER A 278 -0.55 -27.17 3.86
CA SER A 278 -0.62 -28.24 4.85
C SER A 278 -2.08 -28.61 5.13
N HIS A 279 -2.28 -29.90 5.37
CA HIS A 279 -3.55 -30.45 5.84
C HIS A 279 -3.49 -30.84 7.34
N GLU A 280 -2.38 -30.55 8.00
CA GLU A 280 -2.20 -30.84 9.42
C GLU A 280 -2.75 -29.72 10.30
N GLY A 281 -3.51 -30.08 11.33
CA GLY A 281 -4.00 -29.17 12.36
C GLY A 281 -2.95 -28.82 13.41
N THR A 282 -1.78 -28.36 12.97
CA THR A 282 -0.60 -28.04 13.81
C THR A 282 -0.21 -26.59 13.63
N VAL A 283 0.55 -26.02 14.57
CA VAL A 283 1.04 -24.63 14.47
C VAL A 283 1.91 -24.44 13.21
N ASN A 284 2.75 -25.42 12.87
CA ASN A 284 3.56 -25.42 11.66
C ASN A 284 2.68 -25.51 10.41
N GLY A 285 1.64 -26.36 10.42
CA GLY A 285 0.68 -26.46 9.32
C GLY A 285 -0.08 -25.16 9.07
N PHE A 286 -0.56 -24.53 10.13
CA PHE A 286 -1.25 -23.25 10.09
C PHE A 286 -0.34 -22.11 9.62
N LEU A 287 0.88 -21.99 10.16
CA LEU A 287 1.81 -20.96 9.74
C LEU A 287 2.29 -21.16 8.29
N ARG A 288 2.48 -22.41 7.85
CA ARG A 288 2.74 -22.72 6.43
C ARG A 288 1.61 -22.24 5.54
N ASN A 289 0.36 -22.49 5.92
CA ASN A 289 -0.81 -22.05 5.14
C ASN A 289 -0.90 -20.52 5.09
N ILE A 290 -0.61 -19.83 6.20
CA ILE A 290 -0.46 -18.37 6.23
C ILE A 290 0.61 -17.91 5.24
N ALA A 291 1.78 -18.56 5.23
CA ALA A 291 2.90 -18.21 4.37
C ALA A 291 2.63 -18.49 2.87
N VAL A 292 1.85 -19.53 2.54
CA VAL A 292 1.42 -19.86 1.18
C VAL A 292 0.39 -18.87 0.66
N VAL A 293 -0.61 -18.52 1.46
CA VAL A 293 -1.63 -17.51 1.11
C VAL A 293 -0.95 -16.14 0.95
N GLY A 294 0.00 -15.85 1.83
CA GLY A 294 0.87 -14.69 1.79
C GLY A 294 0.15 -13.36 2.02
N ASN A 295 0.95 -12.33 2.19
CA ASN A 295 0.50 -10.99 2.56
C ASN A 295 -0.04 -10.25 1.33
N THR A 296 -1.20 -10.67 0.84
CA THR A 296 -1.79 -10.23 -0.43
C THR A 296 -3.22 -9.70 -0.26
N GLY A 297 -3.57 -9.26 0.95
CA GLY A 297 -4.94 -8.94 1.31
C GLY A 297 -5.83 -10.17 1.33
N ARG A 298 -5.27 -11.37 1.62
CA ARG A 298 -6.01 -12.62 1.66
C ARG A 298 -5.95 -13.27 3.03
N ILE A 299 -7.00 -13.97 3.42
CA ILE A 299 -7.07 -14.85 4.59
C ILE A 299 -7.55 -16.24 4.16
N TYR A 300 -7.37 -17.25 5.00
CA TYR A 300 -7.78 -18.61 4.69
C TYR A 300 -8.57 -19.24 5.84
N MET A 301 -9.74 -19.76 5.52
CA MET A 301 -10.62 -20.47 6.45
C MET A 301 -10.51 -21.97 6.21
N GLN A 302 -10.47 -22.75 7.28
CA GLN A 302 -10.47 -24.22 7.23
C GLN A 302 -11.50 -24.80 8.19
N GLU A 303 -12.10 -25.91 7.78
CA GLU A 303 -12.90 -26.79 8.62
C GLU A 303 -12.17 -28.13 8.78
N PHE A 304 -12.06 -28.59 10.02
CA PHE A 304 -11.44 -29.85 10.41
C PHE A 304 -12.48 -30.73 11.08
N GLU A 305 -12.52 -32.01 10.73
CA GLU A 305 -13.15 -33.04 11.55
C GLU A 305 -12.06 -33.56 12.51
N GLY A 306 -12.18 -33.23 13.80
CA GLY A 306 -11.21 -33.61 14.82
C GLY A 306 -11.17 -35.12 15.07
N PRO A 307 -10.19 -35.62 15.86
CA PRO A 307 -10.10 -37.05 16.22
C PRO A 307 -11.33 -37.63 16.90
N ASP A 308 -12.11 -36.76 17.55
CA ASP A 308 -13.36 -37.04 18.25
C ASP A 308 -14.61 -36.97 17.34
N GLY A 309 -14.43 -36.72 16.04
CA GLY A 309 -15.51 -36.55 15.06
C GLY A 309 -16.24 -35.21 15.15
N VAL A 310 -15.73 -34.25 15.94
CA VAL A 310 -16.33 -32.91 16.07
C VAL A 310 -15.74 -31.98 15.00
N ASN A 311 -16.61 -31.24 14.31
CA ASN A 311 -16.16 -30.23 13.34
C ASN A 311 -15.69 -28.96 14.07
N ARG A 312 -14.48 -28.52 13.72
CA ARG A 312 -13.83 -27.33 14.25
C ARG A 312 -13.35 -26.42 13.13
N TYR A 313 -13.25 -25.13 13.43
CA TYR A 313 -12.95 -24.10 12.44
C TYR A 313 -11.65 -23.38 12.77
N VAL A 314 -10.89 -23.01 11.75
CA VAL A 314 -9.65 -22.26 11.91
C VAL A 314 -9.64 -21.07 10.95
N ALA A 315 -9.41 -19.88 11.48
CA ALA A 315 -9.15 -18.67 10.70
C ALA A 315 -7.64 -18.39 10.68
N LEU A 316 -7.05 -18.44 9.48
CA LEU A 316 -5.63 -18.17 9.24
C LEU A 316 -5.48 -16.78 8.64
N ILE A 317 -4.78 -15.91 9.38
CA ILE A 317 -4.79 -14.47 9.16
C ILE A 317 -3.35 -13.98 8.88
N PRO A 318 -2.96 -13.78 7.61
CA PRO A 318 -1.65 -13.25 7.24
C PRO A 318 -1.44 -11.78 7.64
N GLY A 319 -0.18 -11.35 7.58
CA GLY A 319 0.22 -9.96 7.81
C GLY A 319 0.04 -9.05 6.60
N MET A 320 0.59 -7.83 6.68
CA MET A 320 0.50 -6.82 5.62
C MET A 320 1.50 -7.00 4.48
N GLN A 321 1.15 -6.47 3.29
CA GLN A 321 2.12 -6.36 2.20
C GLN A 321 3.02 -5.13 2.42
N CYS A 322 4.34 -5.33 2.44
CA CYS A 322 5.29 -4.20 2.50
C CYS A 322 5.25 -3.42 1.18
N GLY A 323 4.84 -2.15 1.19
CA GLY A 323 4.74 -1.31 -0.02
C GLY A 323 3.90 -0.03 0.17
N MET A 324 3.72 0.73 -0.92
CA MET A 324 2.90 1.95 -0.93
C MET A 324 1.44 1.65 -0.57
N PRO A 325 0.73 2.55 0.15
CA PRO A 325 -0.69 2.39 0.45
C PRO A 325 -1.47 2.14 -0.83
N ARG A 326 -2.19 1.02 -0.89
CA ARG A 326 -3.20 0.79 -1.91
C ARG A 326 -4.54 1.05 -1.27
N ASN A 327 -5.31 1.93 -1.88
CA ASN A 327 -6.57 2.47 -1.37
C ASN A 327 -7.73 1.45 -1.29
N ASP A 328 -7.42 0.15 -1.29
CA ASP A 328 -8.38 -0.95 -1.38
C ASP A 328 -8.13 -2.11 -0.39
N SER A 329 -6.98 -2.20 0.27
CA SER A 329 -6.67 -3.32 1.17
C SER A 329 -6.37 -2.83 2.59
N PRO A 330 -6.99 -3.41 3.63
CA PRO A 330 -6.78 -3.00 5.03
C PRO A 330 -5.39 -3.35 5.54
N GLN A 331 -4.73 -4.29 4.85
CA GLN A 331 -3.36 -4.72 5.07
C GLN A 331 -2.33 -3.71 4.53
N ASP A 332 -2.44 -2.44 4.90
CA ASP A 332 -1.45 -1.40 4.62
C ASP A 332 -0.73 -0.94 5.90
N LEU A 333 0.32 -0.12 5.76
CA LEU A 333 1.09 0.33 6.92
C LEU A 333 0.18 0.98 7.96
N VAL A 334 -0.75 1.85 7.54
CA VAL A 334 -1.64 2.60 8.43
C VAL A 334 -2.64 1.66 9.12
N GLY A 335 -3.24 0.73 8.38
CA GLY A 335 -4.14 -0.30 8.91
C GLY A 335 -3.45 -1.22 9.92
N ALA A 336 -2.21 -1.63 9.64
CA ALA A 336 -1.42 -2.45 10.56
C ALA A 336 -1.12 -1.74 11.88
N TRP A 337 -0.73 -0.46 11.82
CA TRP A 337 -0.54 0.36 13.02
C TRP A 337 -1.83 0.49 13.84
N ARG A 338 -2.97 0.69 13.17
CA ARG A 338 -4.27 0.78 13.87
C ARG A 338 -4.64 -0.55 14.53
N ASN A 339 -4.46 -1.66 13.82
CA ASN A 339 -4.84 -2.99 14.30
C ASN A 339 -4.07 -3.38 15.58
N THR A 340 -2.81 -2.97 15.67
CA THR A 340 -1.99 -3.06 16.88
C THR A 340 -2.58 -2.23 18.03
N LEU A 341 -2.84 -0.93 17.79
CA LEU A 341 -3.15 0.02 18.87
C LEU A 341 -4.62 0.03 19.30
N MET A 342 -5.53 -0.39 18.43
CA MET A 342 -6.97 -0.37 18.66
C MET A 342 -7.54 -1.78 18.81
N ASN A 343 -8.68 -1.88 19.49
CA ASN A 343 -9.39 -3.15 19.65
C ASN A 343 -10.21 -3.55 18.42
N GLU A 344 -10.34 -2.65 17.43
CA GLU A 344 -11.03 -2.90 16.16
C GLU A 344 -10.35 -2.16 14.99
N SER A 345 -10.37 -2.80 13.82
CA SER A 345 -9.88 -2.29 12.54
C SER A 345 -10.77 -2.79 11.39
N PRO A 346 -10.75 -2.15 10.20
CA PRO A 346 -11.40 -2.71 9.00
C PRO A 346 -10.92 -4.12 8.70
N TYR A 347 -9.64 -4.43 8.98
CA TYR A 347 -9.12 -5.78 8.81
C TYR A 347 -9.83 -6.79 9.74
N THR A 348 -9.95 -6.47 11.04
CA THR A 348 -10.66 -7.31 12.02
C THR A 348 -12.11 -7.55 11.59
N ARG A 349 -12.82 -6.50 11.14
CA ARG A 349 -14.19 -6.63 10.62
C ARG A 349 -14.27 -7.47 9.35
N ALA A 350 -13.30 -7.35 8.46
CA ALA A 350 -13.23 -8.15 7.24
C ALA A 350 -13.00 -9.64 7.55
N VAL A 351 -12.16 -9.96 8.55
CA VAL A 351 -11.98 -11.34 9.03
C VAL A 351 -13.29 -11.88 9.62
N ALA A 352 -13.99 -11.13 10.46
CA ALA A 352 -15.29 -11.53 10.99
C ALA A 352 -16.30 -11.84 9.86
N LYS A 353 -16.38 -10.97 8.84
CA LYS A 353 -17.23 -11.19 7.65
C LYS A 353 -16.84 -12.42 6.84
N ALA A 354 -15.55 -12.76 6.76
CA ALA A 354 -15.10 -13.99 6.11
C ALA A 354 -15.50 -15.23 6.91
N ILE A 355 -15.42 -15.20 8.24
CA ILE A 355 -15.89 -16.27 9.13
C ILE A 355 -17.40 -16.49 8.97
N GLU A 356 -18.17 -15.40 8.91
CA GLU A 356 -19.61 -15.44 8.64
C GLU A 356 -19.94 -16.04 7.28
N ASP A 357 -19.31 -15.55 6.22
CA ASP A 357 -19.54 -16.05 4.86
C ASP A 357 -19.09 -17.52 4.72
N PHE A 358 -18.04 -17.94 5.42
CA PHE A 358 -17.60 -19.34 5.45
C PHE A 358 -18.67 -20.27 6.03
N GLY A 359 -19.62 -19.73 6.79
CA GLY A 359 -20.74 -20.47 7.35
C GLY A 359 -20.38 -21.24 8.61
N VAL A 360 -19.53 -20.67 9.49
CA VAL A 360 -19.26 -21.23 10.81
C VAL A 360 -20.56 -21.21 11.64
N PRO A 361 -21.04 -22.37 12.16
CA PRO A 361 -22.25 -22.42 12.97
C PRO A 361 -22.10 -21.68 14.30
N ASP A 362 -23.19 -21.12 14.81
CA ASP A 362 -23.21 -20.54 16.16
C ASP A 362 -22.87 -21.60 17.21
N GLY A 363 -22.04 -21.24 18.18
CA GLY A 363 -21.51 -22.10 19.23
C GLY A 363 -20.36 -23.02 18.80
N ALA A 364 -20.01 -23.07 17.51
CA ALA A 364 -18.93 -23.93 17.02
C ALA A 364 -17.57 -23.53 17.60
N GLU A 365 -16.69 -24.53 17.75
CA GLU A 365 -15.31 -24.32 18.19
C GLU A 365 -14.47 -23.71 17.07
N ILE A 366 -13.86 -22.57 17.37
CA ILE A 366 -13.01 -21.84 16.42
C ILE A 366 -11.65 -21.50 17.04
N ALA A 367 -10.60 -21.61 16.24
CA ALA A 367 -9.26 -21.12 16.55
C ALA A 367 -8.89 -19.98 15.59
N VAL A 368 -8.20 -18.95 16.09
CA VAL A 368 -7.67 -17.85 15.28
C VAL A 368 -6.15 -17.86 15.34
N VAL A 369 -5.49 -17.93 14.20
CA VAL A 369 -4.03 -17.97 14.08
C VAL A 369 -3.59 -16.87 13.14
N GLY A 370 -2.69 -16.01 13.59
CA GLY A 370 -2.26 -14.86 12.81
C GLY A 370 -0.76 -14.59 12.87
N HIS A 371 -0.25 -14.01 11.78
CA HIS A 371 1.14 -13.55 11.67
C HIS A 371 1.18 -12.03 11.48
N SER A 372 2.13 -11.35 12.13
CA SER A 372 2.33 -9.90 12.00
C SER A 372 1.05 -9.12 12.33
N GLU A 373 0.60 -8.22 11.45
CA GLU A 373 -0.71 -7.56 11.59
C GLU A 373 -1.85 -8.56 11.81
N GLY A 374 -1.81 -9.73 11.16
CA GLY A 374 -2.85 -10.74 11.30
C GLY A 374 -2.97 -11.32 12.71
N GLY A 375 -1.89 -11.38 13.48
CA GLY A 375 -1.95 -11.80 14.89
C GLY A 375 -2.60 -10.74 15.77
N ALA A 376 -2.36 -9.45 15.49
CA ALA A 376 -3.11 -8.38 16.15
C ALA A 376 -4.62 -8.43 15.83
N ALA A 377 -4.99 -8.81 14.60
CA ALA A 377 -6.40 -8.98 14.21
C ALA A 377 -7.03 -10.21 14.89
N ALA A 378 -6.29 -11.32 14.97
CA ALA A 378 -6.67 -12.51 15.71
C ALA A 378 -6.97 -12.18 17.18
N MET A 379 -6.07 -11.42 17.83
CA MET A 379 -6.23 -11.01 19.22
C MET A 379 -7.34 -9.97 19.44
N ASN A 380 -7.63 -9.13 18.44
CA ASN A 380 -8.80 -8.24 18.47
C ASN A 380 -10.12 -9.02 18.45
N LEU A 381 -10.24 -10.05 17.61
CA LEU A 381 -11.39 -10.97 17.65
C LEU A 381 -11.44 -11.72 18.99
N ALA A 382 -10.28 -12.14 19.50
CA ALA A 382 -10.20 -12.91 20.72
C ALA A 382 -10.64 -12.17 21.98
N GLN A 383 -10.65 -10.85 21.98
CA GLN A 383 -11.14 -10.02 23.09
C GLN A 383 -12.53 -9.40 22.83
N ASP A 384 -13.13 -9.62 21.65
CA ASP A 384 -14.43 -9.07 21.28
C ASP A 384 -15.57 -9.88 21.91
N PRO A 385 -16.37 -9.30 22.84
CA PRO A 385 -17.49 -10.00 23.46
C PRO A 385 -18.51 -10.55 22.45
N ALA A 386 -18.76 -9.84 21.34
CA ALA A 386 -19.73 -10.28 20.34
C ALA A 386 -19.26 -11.55 19.60
N PHE A 387 -17.95 -11.71 19.44
CA PHE A 387 -17.37 -12.93 18.87
C PHE A 387 -17.58 -14.13 19.80
N HIS A 388 -17.41 -13.94 21.12
CA HIS A 388 -17.65 -14.97 22.15
C HIS A 388 -19.12 -15.31 22.35
N GLU A 389 -20.04 -14.36 22.14
CA GLU A 389 -21.47 -14.65 22.18
C GLU A 389 -21.90 -15.59 21.05
N ARG A 390 -21.18 -15.58 19.94
CA ARG A 390 -21.53 -16.34 18.74
C ARG A 390 -20.72 -17.62 18.56
N PHE A 391 -19.45 -17.65 18.96
CA PHE A 391 -18.57 -18.80 18.75
C PHE A 391 -17.84 -19.21 20.04
N THR A 392 -17.49 -20.49 20.13
CA THR A 392 -16.63 -21.00 21.21
C THR A 392 -15.17 -20.82 20.77
N LEU A 393 -14.56 -19.69 21.12
CA LEU A 393 -13.15 -19.45 20.82
C LEU A 393 -12.27 -20.30 21.73
N THR A 394 -11.50 -21.22 21.15
CA THR A 394 -10.64 -22.14 21.90
C THR A 394 -9.18 -21.68 21.95
N HIS A 395 -8.66 -21.16 20.83
CA HIS A 395 -7.25 -20.78 20.68
C HIS A 395 -7.10 -19.42 19.99
N ALA A 396 -6.18 -18.60 20.48
CA ALA A 396 -5.67 -17.41 19.80
C ALA A 396 -4.14 -17.46 19.75
N ILE A 397 -3.57 -17.67 18.56
CA ILE A 397 -2.13 -17.84 18.36
C ILE A 397 -1.61 -16.66 17.52
N ALA A 398 -0.68 -15.88 18.08
CA ALA A 398 -0.11 -14.70 17.44
C ALA A 398 1.40 -14.87 17.23
N ILE A 399 1.86 -14.75 15.98
CA ILE A 399 3.24 -15.03 15.58
C ILE A 399 3.85 -13.74 15.01
N GLY A 400 4.98 -13.29 15.54
CA GLY A 400 5.63 -12.04 15.15
C GLY A 400 4.72 -10.81 15.23
N SER A 401 3.86 -10.75 16.25
CA SER A 401 2.75 -9.79 16.31
C SER A 401 2.81 -8.92 17.58
N PRO A 402 2.52 -7.61 17.50
CA PRO A 402 2.48 -6.71 18.66
C PRO A 402 1.12 -6.84 19.40
N VAL A 403 1.09 -7.61 20.48
CA VAL A 403 -0.16 -8.02 21.15
C VAL A 403 -0.14 -7.90 22.67
N ASP A 404 0.90 -7.31 23.27
CA ASP A 404 1.12 -7.31 24.71
C ASP A 404 0.02 -6.61 25.51
N PHE A 405 -0.73 -5.68 24.90
CA PHE A 405 -1.84 -4.99 25.55
C PHE A 405 -3.23 -5.59 25.30
N LYS A 406 -3.32 -6.68 24.52
CA LYS A 406 -4.60 -7.36 24.21
C LYS A 406 -5.07 -8.17 25.41
N LYS A 407 -6.40 -8.35 25.54
CA LYS A 407 -7.01 -8.98 26.74
C LYS A 407 -8.10 -9.99 26.41
N PRO A 408 -7.79 -11.08 25.67
CA PRO A 408 -8.69 -12.21 25.54
C PRO A 408 -9.08 -12.79 26.92
N PRO A 409 -10.27 -13.39 27.05
CA PRO A 409 -10.68 -14.09 28.26
C PRO A 409 -9.73 -15.24 28.64
N SER A 410 -9.60 -15.51 29.94
CA SER A 410 -8.67 -16.52 30.48
C SER A 410 -8.99 -17.98 30.13
N HIS A 411 -10.16 -18.27 29.55
CA HIS A 411 -10.52 -19.62 29.09
C HIS A 411 -9.99 -19.93 27.68
N VAL A 412 -9.54 -18.91 26.94
CA VAL A 412 -8.93 -19.07 25.62
C VAL A 412 -7.47 -19.45 25.81
N PHE A 413 -7.01 -20.49 25.13
CA PHE A 413 -5.57 -20.77 25.08
C PHE A 413 -4.90 -19.72 24.19
N VAL A 414 -3.95 -18.97 24.76
CA VAL A 414 -3.20 -17.93 24.04
C VAL A 414 -1.74 -18.32 23.96
N ALA A 415 -1.19 -18.28 22.74
CA ALA A 415 0.23 -18.45 22.50
C ALA A 415 0.79 -17.30 21.66
N THR A 416 1.93 -16.76 22.08
CA THR A 416 2.66 -15.71 21.35
C THR A 416 4.06 -16.17 21.01
N ILE A 417 4.49 -16.04 19.76
CA ILE A 417 5.84 -16.41 19.32
C ILE A 417 6.50 -15.19 18.69
N THR A 418 7.55 -14.67 19.31
CA THR A 418 8.26 -13.45 18.89
C THR A 418 9.76 -13.66 18.81
N ASN A 419 10.40 -12.92 17.92
CA ASN A 419 11.85 -12.91 17.76
C ASN A 419 12.41 -11.56 18.25
N GLN A 420 13.43 -11.58 19.08
CA GLN A 420 14.00 -10.38 19.69
C GLN A 420 14.68 -9.44 18.69
N HIS A 421 14.98 -9.92 17.48
CA HIS A 421 15.53 -9.14 16.36
C HIS A 421 14.47 -8.74 15.34
N ASP A 422 13.21 -9.14 15.56
CA ASP A 422 12.06 -8.65 14.83
C ASP A 422 11.48 -7.42 15.52
N ILE A 423 11.54 -6.26 14.87
CA ILE A 423 11.05 -4.99 15.45
C ILE A 423 9.52 -4.89 15.48
N ILE A 424 8.81 -5.74 14.72
CA ILE A 424 7.35 -5.62 14.54
C ILE A 424 6.57 -5.96 15.83
N PRO A 425 6.87 -7.07 16.54
CA PRO A 425 6.31 -7.33 17.87
C PRO A 425 6.43 -6.15 18.83
N SER A 426 7.53 -5.38 18.78
CA SER A 426 7.76 -4.29 19.73
C SER A 426 7.04 -2.97 19.40
N LEU A 427 6.27 -2.92 18.32
CA LEU A 427 5.60 -1.67 17.89
C LEU A 427 4.48 -1.22 18.82
N ASP A 428 3.97 -2.08 19.70
CA ASP A 428 3.04 -1.68 20.77
C ASP A 428 3.77 -1.05 21.98
N GLY A 429 5.10 -1.01 21.96
CA GLY A 429 5.94 -0.41 22.99
C GLY A 429 6.63 -1.41 23.91
N GLN A 430 6.44 -2.72 23.70
CA GLN A 430 7.07 -3.78 24.49
C GLN A 430 8.16 -4.49 23.68
N GLY A 431 9.42 -4.14 23.96
CA GLY A 431 10.59 -4.80 23.36
C GLY A 431 11.19 -5.85 24.28
N PRO A 432 12.25 -6.55 23.84
CA PRO A 432 12.96 -7.52 24.66
C PRO A 432 13.37 -6.95 26.03
N GLY A 433 13.81 -5.69 26.05
CA GLY A 433 14.21 -4.98 27.28
C GLY A 433 13.06 -4.55 28.21
N SER A 434 11.80 -4.84 27.86
CA SER A 434 10.66 -4.44 28.67
C SER A 434 10.60 -5.24 29.97
N PRO A 435 10.47 -4.57 31.14
CA PRO A 435 10.33 -5.25 32.43
C PRO A 435 8.87 -5.57 32.77
N PHE A 436 7.93 -5.34 31.85
CA PHE A 436 6.50 -5.47 32.11
C PHE A 436 5.96 -6.76 31.49
N HIS A 437 5.44 -7.63 32.35
CA HIS A 437 4.76 -8.86 31.95
C HIS A 437 3.28 -8.73 32.29
N PHE A 438 2.43 -8.64 31.25
CA PHE A 438 0.99 -8.38 31.43
C PHE A 438 0.15 -9.66 31.54
N HIS A 439 0.66 -10.78 31.00
CA HIS A 439 -0.11 -12.01 30.81
C HIS A 439 0.62 -13.24 31.35
N PRO A 440 0.53 -13.51 32.66
CA PRO A 440 1.17 -14.68 33.26
C PRO A 440 0.55 -16.01 32.81
N ASP A 441 -0.68 -15.98 32.30
CA ASP A 441 -1.44 -17.18 31.91
C ASP A 441 -1.25 -17.54 30.41
N TRP A 442 -0.44 -16.79 29.67
CA TRP A 442 -0.19 -17.05 28.25
C TRP A 442 1.05 -17.92 28.04
N TYR A 443 1.04 -18.70 26.97
CA TYR A 443 2.25 -19.37 26.50
C TYR A 443 3.08 -18.41 25.64
N VAL A 444 4.06 -17.74 26.26
CA VAL A 444 4.90 -16.72 25.60
C VAL A 444 6.26 -17.33 25.23
N VAL A 445 6.58 -17.29 23.94
CA VAL A 445 7.87 -17.68 23.37
C VAL A 445 8.53 -16.44 22.79
N ASP A 446 9.64 -16.02 23.37
CA ASP A 446 10.46 -14.92 22.86
C ASP A 446 11.90 -15.42 22.69
N TYR A 447 12.39 -15.45 21.46
CA TYR A 447 13.63 -16.17 21.09
C TYR A 447 14.59 -15.32 20.26
N THR A 448 15.82 -15.83 20.11
CA THR A 448 16.84 -15.32 19.18
C THR A 448 17.22 -16.40 18.18
N ASP A 449 17.66 -16.01 16.98
CA ASP A 449 18.16 -16.95 15.95
C ASP A 449 19.51 -16.49 15.41
N THR A 450 20.19 -17.30 14.60
CA THR A 450 21.54 -16.93 14.12
C THR A 450 21.57 -15.93 12.95
N THR A 451 20.46 -15.72 12.25
CA THR A 451 20.43 -14.86 11.06
C THR A 451 20.30 -13.39 11.46
N HIS A 452 19.51 -13.11 12.50
CA HIS A 452 19.20 -11.78 13.04
C HIS A 452 18.73 -10.76 11.98
N GLU A 453 18.45 -11.16 10.75
CA GLU A 453 18.36 -10.23 9.62
C GLU A 453 16.94 -9.69 9.47
N PHE A 454 16.71 -8.42 9.81
CA PHE A 454 15.47 -7.73 9.49
C PHE A 454 15.47 -7.22 8.04
N PRO A 455 14.40 -7.42 7.25
CA PRO A 455 13.07 -7.95 7.63
C PRO A 455 12.88 -9.46 7.41
N VAL A 456 13.94 -10.23 7.14
CA VAL A 456 13.85 -11.68 6.89
C VAL A 456 13.31 -12.42 8.12
N CYS A 457 13.82 -12.07 9.31
CA CYS A 457 13.39 -12.64 10.59
C CYS A 457 11.89 -12.45 10.88
N HIS A 458 11.27 -11.42 10.28
CA HIS A 458 9.84 -11.16 10.43
C HIS A 458 8.97 -12.04 9.51
N GLY A 459 9.53 -12.67 8.48
CA GLY A 459 8.77 -13.42 7.49
C GLY A 459 8.08 -14.67 8.08
N ALA A 460 6.85 -14.96 7.66
CA ALA A 460 6.13 -16.17 8.11
C ALA A 460 6.88 -17.48 7.80
N TRP A 461 7.62 -17.53 6.68
CA TRP A 461 8.50 -18.66 6.35
C TRP A 461 9.67 -18.80 7.34
N HIS A 462 10.21 -17.69 7.82
CA HIS A 462 11.32 -17.70 8.77
C HIS A 462 10.88 -18.18 10.15
N TYR A 463 9.75 -17.66 10.67
CA TYR A 463 9.13 -18.19 11.89
C TYR A 463 8.79 -19.68 11.77
N LEU A 464 8.37 -20.14 10.58
CA LEU A 464 8.10 -21.55 10.33
C LEU A 464 9.38 -22.38 10.41
N ASP A 465 10.48 -21.92 9.81
CA ASP A 465 11.76 -22.58 9.90
C ASP A 465 12.26 -22.65 11.35
N ASN A 466 12.12 -21.57 12.13
CA ASN A 466 12.49 -21.62 13.56
C ASN A 466 11.61 -22.59 14.36
N LEU A 467 10.29 -22.64 14.12
CA LEU A 467 9.43 -23.66 14.75
C LEU A 467 9.81 -25.08 14.36
N GLU A 468 10.30 -25.28 13.14
CA GLU A 468 10.70 -26.60 12.65
C GLU A 468 12.04 -27.05 13.26
N TYR A 469 13.03 -26.15 13.33
CA TYR A 469 14.43 -26.50 13.59
C TYR A 469 15.00 -26.01 14.92
N ASP A 470 14.48 -24.92 15.49
CA ASP A 470 15.07 -24.25 16.66
C ASP A 470 14.15 -24.29 17.90
N LEU A 471 12.83 -24.31 17.71
CA LEU A 471 11.82 -24.13 18.77
C LEU A 471 10.95 -25.38 18.97
N HIS A 472 11.59 -26.57 19.04
CA HIS A 472 10.88 -27.85 19.14
C HIS A 472 9.96 -27.94 20.37
N GLU A 473 10.40 -27.46 21.54
CA GLU A 473 9.59 -27.50 22.76
C GLU A 473 8.33 -26.64 22.65
N ALA A 474 8.47 -25.43 22.07
CA ALA A 474 7.35 -24.55 21.82
C ALA A 474 6.38 -25.13 20.79
N ARG A 475 6.90 -25.66 19.70
CA ARG A 475 6.12 -26.37 18.69
C ARG A 475 5.31 -27.50 19.32
N ASP A 476 5.96 -28.36 20.10
CA ASP A 476 5.34 -29.55 20.67
C ASP A 476 4.29 -29.19 21.72
N HIS A 477 4.53 -28.17 22.55
CA HIS A 477 3.56 -27.65 23.51
C HIS A 477 2.30 -27.10 22.83
N ILE A 478 2.48 -26.23 21.83
CA ILE A 478 1.35 -25.62 21.11
C ILE A 478 0.58 -26.68 20.32
N ASN A 479 1.28 -27.64 19.72
CA ASN A 479 0.64 -28.75 19.02
C ASN A 479 -0.14 -29.66 19.96
N ALA A 480 0.33 -29.87 21.20
CA ALA A 480 -0.41 -30.61 22.21
C ALA A 480 -1.71 -29.89 22.60
N ALA A 481 -1.69 -28.56 22.74
CA ALA A 481 -2.91 -27.77 22.95
C ALA A 481 -3.88 -27.88 21.76
N LEU A 482 -3.35 -27.88 20.54
CA LEU A 482 -4.12 -28.04 19.30
C LEU A 482 -4.56 -29.47 18.99
N ALA A 483 -4.38 -30.45 19.88
CA ALA A 483 -4.69 -31.86 19.60
C ALA A 483 -6.12 -32.10 19.07
N ALA A 484 -7.10 -31.29 19.50
CA ALA A 484 -8.48 -31.36 19.04
C ALA A 484 -8.67 -30.95 17.56
N TYR A 485 -7.73 -30.17 17.01
CA TYR A 485 -7.72 -29.73 15.61
C TYR A 485 -6.93 -30.69 14.70
N GLN A 486 -6.21 -31.67 15.26
CA GLN A 486 -5.42 -32.64 14.50
C GLN A 486 -6.32 -33.73 13.91
N GLY A 487 -6.98 -33.42 12.80
CA GLY A 487 -7.87 -34.36 12.13
C GLY A 487 -7.86 -34.19 10.62
N THR A 488 -8.97 -34.50 9.96
CA THR A 488 -9.06 -34.40 8.50
C THR A 488 -9.61 -33.05 8.09
N VAL A 489 -8.97 -32.37 7.14
CA VAL A 489 -9.52 -31.15 6.52
C VAL A 489 -10.76 -31.51 5.72
N VAL A 490 -11.92 -30.99 6.12
CA VAL A 490 -13.21 -31.17 5.43
C VAL A 490 -13.30 -30.23 4.23
N ARG A 491 -12.95 -28.96 4.43
CA ARG A 491 -12.93 -27.93 3.38
C ARG A 491 -12.06 -26.75 3.77
N GLY A 492 -11.66 -25.97 2.77
CA GLY A 492 -11.00 -24.68 2.95
C GLY A 492 -11.43 -23.66 1.91
N GLN A 493 -11.34 -22.37 2.26
CA GLN A 493 -11.73 -21.25 1.40
C GLN A 493 -10.82 -20.06 1.67
N ALA A 494 -10.25 -19.49 0.61
CA ALA A 494 -9.57 -18.19 0.71
C ALA A 494 -10.55 -17.04 0.50
N TYR A 495 -10.28 -15.94 1.18
CA TYR A 495 -11.02 -14.69 1.07
C TYR A 495 -10.05 -13.56 0.80
N ARG A 496 -10.40 -12.66 -0.11
CA ARG A 496 -9.75 -11.34 -0.25
C ARG A 496 -10.49 -10.33 0.61
N VAL A 497 -9.75 -9.58 1.42
CA VAL A 497 -10.27 -8.57 2.34
C VAL A 497 -10.06 -7.15 1.80
N PHE A 498 -10.98 -6.24 2.14
CA PHE A 498 -10.96 -4.83 1.73
C PHE A 498 -11.36 -3.93 2.90
N ASP A 499 -10.94 -2.66 2.87
CA ASP A 499 -11.33 -1.65 3.86
C ASP A 499 -12.82 -1.35 3.83
N GLU A 500 -13.39 -1.26 2.63
CA GLU A 500 -14.80 -0.91 2.41
C GLU A 500 -15.52 -2.01 1.63
N VAL A 501 -16.86 -1.97 1.63
CA VAL A 501 -17.68 -2.78 0.73
C VAL A 501 -17.38 -2.35 -0.70
N ARG A 502 -16.74 -3.23 -1.48
CA ARG A 502 -16.42 -2.93 -2.87
C ARG A 502 -17.72 -2.78 -3.66
N SER A 503 -17.92 -1.61 -4.26
CA SER A 503 -18.98 -1.46 -5.26
C SER A 503 -18.72 -2.41 -6.42
N PRO A 504 -19.78 -2.96 -7.06
CA PRO A 504 -19.62 -3.78 -8.25
C PRO A 504 -18.75 -3.10 -9.30
N GLU A 505 -18.01 -3.89 -10.08
CA GLU A 505 -17.10 -3.33 -11.08
C GLU A 505 -17.82 -2.36 -12.03
N GLY A 506 -17.26 -1.16 -12.16
CA GLY A 506 -17.84 -0.08 -12.96
C GLY A 506 -19.05 0.62 -12.33
N PHE A 507 -19.50 0.29 -11.12
CA PHE A 507 -20.53 1.08 -10.44
C PHE A 507 -19.98 2.46 -9.99
N PRO A 508 -20.76 3.55 -10.08
CA PRO A 508 -22.11 3.64 -10.65
C PRO A 508 -22.11 3.82 -12.18
N PHE A 509 -20.95 4.11 -12.77
CA PHE A 509 -20.85 4.58 -14.15
C PHE A 509 -21.39 3.58 -15.18
N LEU A 510 -20.99 2.32 -15.15
CA LEU A 510 -21.40 1.25 -16.08
C LEU A 510 -22.74 0.58 -15.72
N HIS A 511 -23.28 0.86 -14.53
CA HIS A 511 -24.56 0.33 -14.07
C HIS A 511 -25.72 1.16 -14.62
N VAL A 512 -25.97 0.99 -15.92
CA VAL A 512 -27.04 1.66 -16.66
C VAL A 512 -27.98 0.63 -17.30
N ALA A 513 -29.24 1.01 -17.51
CA ALA A 513 -30.18 0.20 -18.25
C ALA A 513 -29.66 -0.06 -19.67
N THR A 514 -29.75 -1.30 -20.12
CA THR A 514 -29.38 -1.70 -21.48
C THR A 514 -30.59 -2.13 -22.28
N SER A 515 -30.55 -1.89 -23.60
CA SER A 515 -31.55 -2.36 -24.53
C SER A 515 -30.89 -3.07 -25.73
N PRO A 516 -31.38 -4.24 -26.14
CA PRO A 516 -30.89 -4.91 -27.34
C PRO A 516 -31.17 -4.05 -28.58
N THR A 517 -30.18 -3.93 -29.44
CA THR A 517 -30.31 -3.29 -30.76
C THR A 517 -29.97 -4.33 -31.81
N GLU A 518 -30.94 -4.66 -32.65
CA GLU A 518 -30.76 -5.61 -33.74
C GLU A 518 -29.86 -5.02 -34.82
N THR A 519 -28.90 -5.81 -35.28
CA THR A 519 -27.96 -5.45 -36.36
C THR A 519 -27.80 -6.63 -37.31
N ALA A 520 -27.22 -6.40 -38.49
CA ALA A 520 -26.99 -7.47 -39.46
C ALA A 520 -26.08 -8.61 -38.91
N GLU A 521 -25.22 -8.29 -37.94
CA GLU A 521 -24.26 -9.21 -37.31
C GLU A 521 -24.80 -9.84 -36.00
N GLY A 522 -26.05 -9.50 -35.62
CA GLY A 522 -26.72 -9.96 -34.41
C GLY A 522 -27.12 -8.83 -33.46
N SER A 523 -27.86 -9.17 -32.40
CA SER A 523 -28.28 -8.20 -31.38
C SER A 523 -27.10 -7.75 -30.52
N VAL A 524 -26.97 -6.43 -30.32
CA VAL A 524 -25.97 -5.80 -29.46
C VAL A 524 -26.64 -4.97 -28.37
N ASP A 525 -26.24 -5.20 -27.11
CA ASP A 525 -26.73 -4.43 -25.97
C ASP A 525 -26.16 -3.01 -25.96
N MET A 526 -27.07 -2.02 -25.91
CA MET A 526 -26.74 -0.60 -25.88
C MET A 526 -27.06 0.02 -24.51
N PRO A 527 -26.23 0.95 -23.98
CA PRO A 527 -24.95 1.37 -24.55
C PRO A 527 -23.88 0.27 -24.48
N VAL A 528 -22.95 0.27 -25.44
CA VAL A 528 -21.75 -0.56 -25.33
C VAL A 528 -20.95 -0.08 -24.13
N ARG A 529 -20.61 -0.98 -23.22
CA ARG A 529 -19.93 -0.68 -21.95
C ARG A 529 -18.50 -1.20 -21.99
N CYS A 530 -17.55 -0.38 -21.54
CA CYS A 530 -16.15 -0.74 -21.36
C CYS A 530 -15.75 -0.53 -19.90
N SER A 531 -15.32 -1.58 -19.21
CA SER A 531 -14.81 -1.53 -17.83
C SER A 531 -13.33 -1.20 -17.76
N ASP A 532 -12.57 -1.54 -18.79
CA ASP A 532 -11.14 -1.33 -18.81
C ASP A 532 -10.58 -1.13 -20.23
N GLY A 533 -9.78 -0.08 -20.38
CA GLY A 533 -9.16 0.26 -21.65
C GLY A 533 -8.09 1.34 -21.55
N THR A 534 -7.32 1.47 -22.62
CA THR A 534 -6.39 2.59 -22.84
C THR A 534 -6.99 3.51 -23.88
N ALA A 535 -6.91 4.81 -23.63
CA ALA A 535 -7.28 5.82 -24.62
C ALA A 535 -6.24 6.91 -24.72
N VAL A 536 -5.92 7.28 -25.96
CA VAL A 536 -5.09 8.43 -26.26
C VAL A 536 -5.83 9.32 -27.24
N THR A 537 -5.72 10.62 -27.08
CA THR A 537 -6.31 11.62 -27.96
C THR A 537 -5.24 12.64 -28.33
N ALA A 538 -4.77 12.60 -29.57
CA ALA A 538 -3.71 13.47 -30.06
C ALA A 538 -4.29 14.55 -30.99
N PHE A 539 -4.05 15.83 -30.68
CA PHE A 539 -4.57 16.97 -31.40
C PHE A 539 -3.49 17.60 -32.30
N PHE A 540 -3.84 17.84 -33.56
CA PHE A 540 -2.94 18.36 -34.58
C PHE A 540 -3.51 19.61 -35.23
N HIS A 541 -2.61 20.53 -35.62
CA HIS A 541 -2.93 21.58 -36.57
C HIS A 541 -2.93 20.99 -37.99
N ALA A 542 -3.94 21.31 -38.77
CA ALA A 542 -4.14 20.82 -40.13
C ALA A 542 -4.50 21.96 -41.10
N ASP A 543 -4.38 21.68 -42.40
CA ASP A 543 -4.79 22.61 -43.46
C ASP A 543 -6.30 22.90 -43.37
N ALA A 544 -6.64 24.16 -43.12
CA ALA A 544 -8.02 24.60 -42.93
C ALA A 544 -8.86 24.57 -44.21
N ARG A 545 -8.24 24.72 -45.39
CA ARG A 545 -8.95 24.64 -46.68
C ARG A 545 -9.31 23.19 -46.96
N VAL A 546 -8.37 22.27 -46.80
CA VAL A 546 -8.60 20.84 -47.00
C VAL A 546 -9.64 20.31 -46.00
N ALA A 547 -9.56 20.72 -44.73
CA ALA A 547 -10.56 20.35 -43.74
C ALA A 547 -11.98 20.84 -44.10
N ARG A 548 -12.11 22.03 -44.72
CA ARG A 548 -13.42 22.51 -45.21
C ARG A 548 -13.92 21.70 -46.40
N GLU A 549 -13.04 21.37 -47.34
CA GLU A 549 -13.36 20.55 -48.51
C GLU A 549 -13.89 19.18 -48.09
N LEU A 550 -13.24 18.52 -47.13
CA LEU A 550 -13.67 17.23 -46.56
C LEU A 550 -15.01 17.29 -45.81
N LEU A 551 -15.47 18.48 -45.42
CA LEU A 551 -16.75 18.69 -44.72
C LEU A 551 -17.86 19.21 -45.66
N THR A 552 -17.57 19.38 -46.96
CA THR A 552 -18.56 19.86 -47.94
C THR A 552 -19.77 18.92 -47.99
N GLY A 553 -20.98 19.49 -47.98
CA GLY A 553 -22.23 18.73 -48.01
C GLY A 553 -22.66 18.12 -46.66
N THR A 554 -21.87 18.27 -45.60
CA THR A 554 -22.22 17.72 -44.27
C THR A 554 -22.98 18.68 -43.36
N GLY A 555 -23.09 19.97 -43.72
CA GLY A 555 -23.62 21.02 -42.83
C GLY A 555 -22.70 21.39 -41.66
N LEU A 556 -21.52 20.77 -41.55
CA LEU A 556 -20.54 21.00 -40.48
C LEU A 556 -19.42 21.93 -40.96
N ARG A 557 -18.81 22.64 -40.00
CA ARG A 557 -17.66 23.53 -40.26
C ARG A 557 -16.50 23.20 -39.31
N PRO A 558 -15.25 23.18 -39.80
CA PRO A 558 -14.11 22.83 -38.97
C PRO A 558 -13.83 23.93 -37.93
N ALA A 559 -13.40 23.52 -36.74
CA ALA A 559 -12.88 24.41 -35.72
C ALA A 559 -11.47 24.85 -36.06
N LEU A 560 -11.19 26.15 -35.88
CA LEU A 560 -9.91 26.76 -36.22
C LEU A 560 -9.15 27.25 -34.99
N ILE A 561 -7.84 26.99 -34.92
CA ILE A 561 -6.91 27.61 -33.98
C ILE A 561 -5.76 28.21 -34.77
N GLY A 562 -5.47 29.50 -34.54
CA GLY A 562 -4.35 30.18 -35.21
C GLY A 562 -4.44 30.14 -36.75
N GLY A 563 -5.66 30.04 -37.30
CA GLY A 563 -5.92 29.92 -38.73
C GLY A 563 -5.91 28.49 -39.29
N GLY A 564 -5.38 27.50 -38.57
CA GLY A 564 -5.38 26.08 -38.97
C GLY A 564 -6.59 25.32 -38.42
N ALA A 565 -7.04 24.28 -39.12
CA ALA A 565 -8.07 23.37 -38.60
C ALA A 565 -7.49 22.44 -37.53
N VAL A 566 -8.35 21.88 -36.68
CA VAL A 566 -7.95 20.92 -35.66
C VAL A 566 -8.40 19.53 -36.07
N VAL A 567 -7.43 18.62 -36.20
CA VAL A 567 -7.66 17.19 -36.44
C VAL A 567 -7.22 16.41 -35.22
N VAL A 568 -7.98 15.37 -34.89
CA VAL A 568 -7.73 14.51 -33.74
C VAL A 568 -7.54 13.09 -34.21
N VAL A 569 -6.49 12.44 -33.70
CA VAL A 569 -6.24 11.00 -33.86
C VAL A 569 -6.50 10.33 -32.51
N LEU A 570 -7.39 9.35 -32.48
CA LEU A 570 -7.91 8.75 -31.26
C LEU A 570 -7.68 7.23 -31.22
N PRO A 571 -6.45 6.77 -30.93
CA PRO A 571 -6.17 5.36 -30.73
C PRO A 571 -6.67 4.88 -29.37
N ARG A 572 -7.36 3.73 -29.36
CA ARG A 572 -7.88 3.07 -28.16
C ARG A 572 -7.61 1.57 -28.20
N ALA A 573 -7.43 1.00 -27.01
CA ALA A 573 -7.46 -0.43 -26.79
C ALA A 573 -8.50 -0.73 -25.71
N TYR A 574 -9.61 -1.33 -26.12
CA TYR A 574 -10.68 -1.80 -25.24
C TYR A 574 -10.32 -3.22 -24.78
N ARG A 575 -9.87 -3.36 -23.53
CA ARG A 575 -9.44 -4.66 -22.98
C ARG A 575 -10.63 -5.47 -22.47
N GLN A 576 -11.62 -4.80 -21.90
CA GLN A 576 -12.86 -5.42 -21.43
C GLN A 576 -14.06 -4.57 -21.85
N SER A 577 -14.89 -5.11 -22.76
CA SER A 577 -16.13 -4.46 -23.20
C SER A 577 -17.26 -5.46 -23.43
N SER A 578 -18.50 -4.97 -23.46
CA SER A 578 -19.70 -5.79 -23.72
C SER A 578 -19.76 -6.39 -25.13
N VAL A 579 -18.87 -5.99 -26.03
CA VAL A 579 -18.75 -6.52 -27.40
C VAL A 579 -17.40 -7.23 -27.63
N GLY A 580 -16.70 -7.59 -26.55
CA GLY A 580 -15.38 -8.23 -26.59
C GLY A 580 -14.22 -7.24 -26.57
N ALA A 581 -12.99 -7.76 -26.55
CA ALA A 581 -11.79 -6.95 -26.60
C ALA A 581 -11.46 -6.56 -28.05
N PHE A 582 -11.08 -5.30 -28.29
CA PHE A 582 -10.70 -4.80 -29.61
C PHE A 582 -9.88 -3.51 -29.50
N GLN A 583 -9.20 -3.16 -30.58
CA GLN A 583 -8.45 -1.93 -30.72
C GLN A 583 -8.95 -1.15 -31.93
N GLU A 584 -8.92 0.16 -31.79
CA GLU A 584 -9.35 1.05 -32.86
C GLU A 584 -8.45 2.27 -32.95
N THR A 585 -8.46 2.91 -34.12
CA THR A 585 -7.91 4.24 -34.28
C THR A 585 -8.79 5.07 -35.19
N ALA A 586 -9.38 6.12 -34.60
CA ALA A 586 -10.21 7.08 -35.33
C ALA A 586 -9.39 8.29 -35.78
N VAL A 587 -9.71 8.84 -36.95
CA VAL A 587 -9.28 10.18 -37.39
C VAL A 587 -10.52 11.05 -37.54
N ALA A 588 -10.52 12.21 -36.89
CA ALA A 588 -11.68 13.10 -36.89
C ALA A 588 -11.30 14.58 -36.98
N ILE A 589 -12.17 15.38 -37.59
CA ILE A 589 -12.05 16.85 -37.59
C ILE A 589 -12.88 17.41 -36.43
N VAL A 590 -12.32 18.32 -35.63
CA VAL A 590 -13.10 19.07 -34.64
C VAL A 590 -14.04 20.02 -35.37
N VAL A 591 -15.34 19.96 -35.07
CA VAL A 591 -16.37 20.79 -35.71
C VAL A 591 -17.09 21.68 -34.70
N HIS A 592 -17.52 22.86 -35.15
CA HIS A 592 -18.27 23.83 -34.35
C HIS A 592 -19.72 23.40 -34.09
N ASP A 593 -20.43 24.16 -33.25
CA ASP A 593 -21.91 24.17 -33.22
C ASP A 593 -22.44 24.36 -34.65
N PRO A 594 -23.19 23.38 -35.20
CA PRO A 594 -23.72 23.45 -36.56
C PRO A 594 -24.65 24.64 -36.80
N TRP A 595 -25.40 25.08 -35.79
CA TRP A 595 -26.37 26.18 -35.90
C TRP A 595 -25.78 27.55 -35.60
N ARG A 596 -24.74 27.62 -34.76
CA ARG A 596 -24.07 28.88 -34.41
C ARG A 596 -22.55 28.71 -34.35
N PRO A 597 -21.86 28.66 -35.51
CA PRO A 597 -20.41 28.51 -35.54
C PRO A 597 -19.72 29.64 -34.79
N ARG A 598 -19.03 29.33 -33.70
CA ARG A 598 -18.29 30.31 -32.88
C ARG A 598 -16.80 29.90 -32.82
N PRO A 599 -15.94 30.49 -33.68
CA PRO A 599 -14.52 30.14 -33.83
C PRO A 599 -13.74 30.15 -32.50
N LEU A 600 -14.01 31.14 -31.65
CA LEU A 600 -13.23 31.41 -30.44
C LEU A 600 -13.68 30.63 -29.18
N LEU A 601 -14.79 29.87 -29.23
CA LEU A 601 -15.45 29.32 -28.03
C LEU A 601 -15.46 27.78 -27.93
N VAL A 602 -14.88 27.05 -28.89
CA VAL A 602 -14.89 25.56 -28.89
C VAL A 602 -14.22 24.97 -27.67
N TRP A 603 -13.15 25.60 -27.17
CA TRP A 603 -12.43 25.11 -25.99
C TRP A 603 -13.24 25.23 -24.71
N THR A 604 -14.11 26.24 -24.60
CA THR A 604 -15.05 26.35 -23.47
C THR A 604 -16.21 25.35 -23.60
N GLU A 605 -16.60 24.98 -24.83
CA GLU A 605 -17.62 23.95 -25.08
C GLU A 605 -17.10 22.54 -24.75
N LEU A 606 -15.80 22.26 -24.92
CA LEU A 606 -15.18 20.98 -24.55
C LEU A 606 -15.28 20.66 -23.05
N LEU A 607 -15.50 21.66 -22.20
CA LEU A 607 -15.72 21.47 -20.75
C LEU A 607 -17.22 21.32 -20.40
N ARG A 608 -18.13 21.46 -21.37
CA ARG A 608 -19.56 21.20 -21.14
C ARG A 608 -19.86 19.72 -21.21
N ARG A 609 -20.85 19.27 -20.45
CA ARG A 609 -21.39 17.90 -20.53
C ARG A 609 -21.77 17.55 -21.97
N ALA A 610 -21.47 16.31 -22.38
CA ALA A 610 -21.65 15.88 -23.76
C ALA A 610 -23.11 15.92 -24.24
N ASP A 611 -24.09 15.70 -23.36
CA ASP A 611 -25.53 15.85 -23.66
C ASP A 611 -25.90 17.26 -24.14
N ARG A 612 -25.24 18.30 -23.60
CA ARG A 612 -25.48 19.72 -23.94
C ARG A 612 -24.49 20.30 -24.95
N ARG A 613 -23.42 19.58 -25.27
CA ARG A 613 -22.35 20.07 -26.15
C ARG A 613 -22.78 19.98 -27.62
N ARG A 614 -22.64 21.11 -28.34
CA ARG A 614 -23.02 21.20 -29.76
C ARG A 614 -21.85 21.00 -30.71
N SER A 615 -20.65 21.40 -30.31
CA SER A 615 -19.41 21.04 -31.01
C SER A 615 -19.07 19.57 -30.79
N GLY A 616 -18.32 18.97 -31.71
CA GLY A 616 -17.94 17.57 -31.63
C GLY A 616 -16.84 17.20 -32.60
N LEU A 617 -16.73 15.90 -32.87
CA LEU A 617 -15.76 15.33 -33.80
C LEU A 617 -16.51 14.75 -35.01
N ARG A 618 -16.21 15.24 -36.21
CA ARG A 618 -16.64 14.57 -37.45
C ARG A 618 -15.64 13.46 -37.76
N VAL A 619 -16.05 12.21 -37.53
CA VAL A 619 -15.22 11.01 -37.80
C VAL A 619 -15.06 10.86 -39.31
N LEU A 620 -13.82 10.83 -39.79
CA LEU A 620 -13.47 10.65 -41.21
C LEU A 620 -13.13 9.21 -41.54
N ASP A 621 -12.44 8.54 -40.63
CA ASP A 621 -11.92 7.19 -40.77
C ASP A 621 -11.92 6.50 -39.40
N LEU A 622 -12.28 5.22 -39.36
CA LEU A 622 -12.19 4.38 -38.16
C LEU A 622 -11.58 3.02 -38.51
N ALA A 623 -10.30 2.85 -38.19
CA ALA A 623 -9.61 1.57 -38.34
C ALA A 623 -9.90 0.68 -37.13
N MET A 624 -10.31 -0.57 -37.33
CA MET A 624 -10.60 -1.53 -36.24
C MET A 624 -9.95 -2.89 -36.48
N ASP A 625 -9.49 -3.56 -35.42
CA ASP A 625 -8.87 -4.90 -35.47
C ASP A 625 -9.84 -6.08 -35.41
N ASN A 626 -11.10 -5.81 -35.07
CA ASN A 626 -12.16 -6.80 -35.06
C ASN A 626 -12.89 -6.80 -36.42
N PRO A 627 -12.98 -7.94 -37.14
CA PRO A 627 -13.60 -7.99 -38.48
C PRO A 627 -15.11 -7.76 -38.49
N VAL A 628 -15.82 -8.00 -37.38
CA VAL A 628 -17.28 -7.81 -37.25
C VAL A 628 -17.62 -6.36 -36.86
N ALA A 629 -16.71 -5.70 -36.12
CA ALA A 629 -16.95 -4.38 -35.55
C ALA A 629 -17.17 -3.24 -36.58
N PRO A 630 -16.55 -3.22 -37.78
CA PRO A 630 -16.80 -2.19 -38.78
C PRO A 630 -18.25 -2.12 -39.27
N GLY A 631 -18.89 -3.28 -39.48
CA GLY A 631 -20.30 -3.35 -39.88
C GLY A 631 -21.21 -2.76 -38.81
N LEU A 632 -20.98 -3.17 -37.56
CA LEU A 632 -21.65 -2.63 -36.38
C LEU A 632 -21.45 -1.11 -36.25
N ALA A 633 -20.22 -0.65 -36.48
CA ALA A 633 -19.88 0.76 -36.32
C ALA A 633 -20.56 1.67 -37.34
N TYR A 634 -20.72 1.18 -38.58
CA TYR A 634 -21.50 1.85 -39.60
C TYR A 634 -23.00 1.79 -39.28
N GLU A 635 -23.52 0.63 -38.90
CA GLU A 635 -24.95 0.45 -38.66
C GLU A 635 -25.43 1.27 -37.46
N ILE A 636 -24.75 1.24 -36.32
CA ILE A 636 -25.20 1.93 -35.10
C ILE A 636 -24.82 3.41 -35.09
N TRP A 637 -23.58 3.74 -35.48
CA TRP A 637 -23.04 5.09 -35.34
C TRP A 637 -22.75 5.78 -36.67
N GLY A 638 -22.95 5.16 -37.83
CA GLY A 638 -22.63 5.76 -39.12
C GLY A 638 -21.13 6.04 -39.32
N TYR A 639 -20.27 5.38 -38.55
CA TYR A 639 -18.83 5.60 -38.66
C TYR A 639 -18.29 4.98 -39.96
N PRO A 640 -17.40 5.68 -40.69
CA PRO A 640 -16.72 5.14 -41.86
C PRO A 640 -15.62 4.17 -41.43
N ALA A 641 -16.04 3.03 -40.88
CA ALA A 641 -15.16 2.03 -40.30
C ALA A 641 -14.69 1.01 -41.33
N PHE A 642 -13.47 0.50 -41.16
CA PHE A 642 -12.92 -0.56 -42.01
C PHE A 642 -12.06 -1.53 -41.18
N PRO A 643 -12.04 -2.82 -41.56
CA PRO A 643 -11.21 -3.82 -40.90
C PRO A 643 -9.73 -3.57 -41.23
N SER A 644 -8.86 -3.69 -40.23
CA SER A 644 -7.41 -3.46 -40.37
C SER A 644 -6.67 -4.14 -39.22
N GLN A 645 -5.34 -4.27 -39.30
CA GLN A 645 -4.54 -4.61 -38.13
C GLN A 645 -4.22 -3.33 -37.36
N VAL A 646 -4.80 -3.17 -36.17
CA VAL A 646 -4.54 -2.04 -35.28
C VAL A 646 -3.75 -2.53 -34.08
N THR A 647 -2.71 -1.80 -33.72
CA THR A 647 -1.93 -2.04 -32.50
C THR A 647 -1.76 -0.72 -31.77
N VAL A 648 -2.13 -0.68 -30.49
CA VAL A 648 -2.06 0.47 -29.59
C VAL A 648 -1.33 0.04 -28.32
N GLU A 649 -0.07 0.42 -28.23
CA GLU A 649 0.79 0.10 -27.10
C GLU A 649 1.19 1.37 -26.35
N THR A 650 1.07 1.32 -25.02
CA THR A 650 1.58 2.35 -24.13
C THR A 650 2.51 1.73 -23.11
N GLY A 651 3.69 2.32 -22.90
CA GLY A 651 4.71 1.79 -22.00
C GLY A 651 5.32 2.85 -21.08
N GLY A 652 6.08 2.39 -20.09
CA GLY A 652 6.83 3.22 -19.15
C GLY A 652 6.07 3.63 -17.88
N SER A 653 6.82 3.81 -16.79
CA SER A 653 6.33 4.29 -15.49
C SER A 653 6.90 5.67 -15.14
N GLY A 654 6.24 6.42 -14.24
CA GLY A 654 6.71 7.71 -13.75
C GLY A 654 6.26 8.96 -14.55
N PHE A 655 6.70 10.13 -14.09
CA PHE A 655 6.23 11.45 -14.58
C PHE A 655 6.71 11.79 -16.00
N THR A 656 7.88 11.30 -16.43
CA THR A 656 8.51 11.68 -17.72
C THR A 656 8.75 10.50 -18.68
N GLY A 657 8.51 9.27 -18.25
CA GLY A 657 8.96 8.05 -18.93
C GLY A 657 7.96 7.38 -19.89
N ARG A 658 6.76 7.95 -20.09
CA ARG A 658 5.70 7.27 -20.86
C ARG A 658 5.90 7.36 -22.38
N THR A 659 5.68 6.25 -23.07
CA THR A 659 5.74 6.14 -24.53
C THR A 659 4.41 5.65 -25.10
N ILE A 660 4.20 5.95 -26.38
CA ILE A 660 3.12 5.39 -27.19
C ILE A 660 3.68 4.85 -28.51
N ALA A 661 3.16 3.73 -28.95
CA ALA A 661 3.35 3.19 -30.28
C ALA A 661 2.00 2.72 -30.83
N VAL A 662 1.58 3.31 -31.95
CA VAL A 662 0.36 2.93 -32.66
C VAL A 662 0.72 2.58 -34.09
N SER A 663 0.19 1.47 -34.58
CA SER A 663 0.31 1.04 -35.97
C SER A 663 -1.07 0.66 -36.52
N VAL A 664 -1.38 1.14 -37.72
CA VAL A 664 -2.53 0.73 -38.52
C VAL A 664 -2.01 0.17 -39.83
N ARG A 665 -2.38 -1.08 -40.14
CA ARG A 665 -2.03 -1.76 -41.38
C ARG A 665 -3.26 -2.35 -42.04
N ASP A 666 -3.41 -2.17 -43.34
CA ASP A 666 -4.48 -2.78 -44.12
C ASP A 666 -3.89 -3.79 -45.12
N GLY A 667 -4.40 -5.03 -45.13
CA GLY A 667 -3.82 -6.13 -45.90
C GLY A 667 -2.31 -6.34 -45.66
N GLY A 668 -1.84 -6.05 -44.44
CA GLY A 668 -0.41 -6.11 -44.06
C GLY A 668 0.43 -4.91 -44.51
N ARG A 669 -0.12 -3.97 -45.30
CA ARG A 669 0.56 -2.74 -45.75
C ARG A 669 0.38 -1.62 -44.72
N PRO A 670 1.42 -0.83 -44.41
CA PRO A 670 1.31 0.25 -43.43
C PRO A 670 0.44 1.39 -43.97
N VAL A 671 -0.47 1.91 -43.14
CA VAL A 671 -1.37 3.04 -43.43
C VAL A 671 -1.00 4.25 -42.56
N MET A 672 -0.83 4.02 -41.25
CA MET A 672 -0.56 5.06 -40.28
C MET A 672 0.31 4.54 -39.13
N GLU A 673 1.26 5.36 -38.68
CA GLU A 673 2.01 5.14 -37.44
C GLU A 673 1.98 6.40 -36.58
N LEU A 674 1.72 6.25 -35.28
CA LEU A 674 1.84 7.32 -34.29
C LEU A 674 2.72 6.84 -33.15
N SER A 675 3.92 7.39 -33.01
CA SER A 675 4.85 6.93 -31.99
C SER A 675 5.71 8.04 -31.39
N GLY A 676 6.14 7.82 -30.14
CA GLY A 676 7.09 8.69 -29.45
C GLY A 676 6.88 8.75 -27.95
N ARG A 677 7.62 9.66 -27.30
CA ARG A 677 7.50 9.93 -25.86
C ARG A 677 6.35 10.90 -25.61
N LEU A 678 5.45 10.57 -24.70
CA LEU A 678 4.34 11.44 -24.30
C LEU A 678 4.84 12.65 -23.49
N GLY A 679 5.94 12.49 -22.75
CA GLY A 679 6.53 13.56 -21.94
C GLY A 679 5.80 13.81 -20.61
N PRO A 680 6.14 14.91 -19.89
CA PRO A 680 5.52 15.26 -18.61
C PRO A 680 4.01 15.49 -18.74
N TRP A 681 3.27 15.27 -17.65
CA TRP A 681 1.82 15.39 -17.65
C TRP A 681 1.24 16.15 -16.47
N LEU A 682 0.03 16.68 -16.67
CA LEU A 682 -0.79 17.30 -15.64
C LEU A 682 -2.12 16.54 -15.53
N PRO A 683 -2.71 16.39 -14.32
CA PRO A 683 -4.08 15.89 -14.20
C PRO A 683 -5.05 16.76 -15.02
N PHE A 684 -5.96 16.13 -15.76
CA PHE A 684 -6.93 16.83 -16.60
C PHE A 684 -8.35 16.32 -16.32
N PRO A 685 -9.39 17.19 -16.31
CA PRO A 685 -10.76 16.77 -16.12
C PRO A 685 -11.20 15.73 -17.16
N GLU A 686 -12.10 14.84 -16.76
CA GLU A 686 -12.73 13.88 -17.67
C GLU A 686 -13.40 14.59 -18.85
N LEU A 687 -13.32 13.98 -20.03
CA LEU A 687 -13.80 14.58 -21.26
C LEU A 687 -14.56 13.56 -22.11
N ASP A 688 -15.88 13.64 -22.02
CA ASP A 688 -16.79 12.92 -22.90
C ASP A 688 -16.59 13.34 -24.36
N VAL A 689 -16.82 12.41 -25.29
CA VAL A 689 -16.68 12.64 -26.73
C VAL A 689 -18.07 12.71 -27.38
N VAL A 690 -18.30 13.78 -28.15
CA VAL A 690 -19.47 13.93 -29.02
C VAL A 690 -19.00 13.74 -30.45
N THR A 691 -19.61 12.83 -31.19
CA THR A 691 -19.28 12.58 -32.59
C THR A 691 -20.43 12.94 -33.51
N TYR A 692 -20.08 13.34 -34.73
CA TYR A 692 -20.99 13.49 -35.85
C TYR A 692 -20.53 12.60 -37.00
N SER A 693 -21.50 11.96 -37.66
CA SER A 693 -21.28 10.98 -38.72
C SER A 693 -22.50 10.90 -39.63
N THR A 694 -22.42 10.09 -40.69
CA THR A 694 -23.47 10.00 -41.71
C THR A 694 -23.75 8.55 -42.05
N ARG A 695 -25.01 8.15 -41.97
CA ARG A 695 -25.51 6.83 -42.40
C ARG A 695 -26.55 7.05 -43.48
N GLY A 696 -26.19 6.75 -44.73
CA GLY A 696 -26.94 7.23 -45.90
C GLY A 696 -27.05 8.75 -45.88
N ASP A 697 -28.27 9.28 -46.06
CA ASP A 697 -28.56 10.73 -46.01
C ASP A 697 -28.84 11.26 -44.60
N THR A 698 -28.74 10.40 -43.57
CA THR A 698 -29.02 10.78 -42.19
C THR A 698 -27.74 11.11 -41.44
N THR A 699 -27.66 12.33 -40.89
CA THR A 699 -26.61 12.69 -39.94
C THR A 699 -26.94 12.12 -38.57
N LEU A 700 -25.96 11.44 -37.96
CA LEU A 700 -26.06 10.92 -36.60
C LEU A 700 -25.17 11.74 -35.66
N ARG A 701 -25.67 11.94 -34.44
CA ARG A 701 -24.95 12.49 -33.30
C ARG A 701 -24.85 11.41 -32.22
N SER A 702 -23.63 11.04 -31.84
CA SER A 702 -23.40 10.00 -30.84
C SER A 702 -22.67 10.56 -29.62
N LEU A 703 -22.96 9.97 -28.46
CA LEU A 703 -22.34 10.33 -27.18
C LEU A 703 -21.49 9.16 -26.67
N VAL A 704 -20.25 9.48 -26.33
CA VAL A 704 -19.30 8.59 -25.68
C VAL A 704 -18.99 9.18 -24.32
N ASP A 705 -19.65 8.65 -23.29
CA ASP A 705 -19.33 9.03 -21.93
C ASP A 705 -18.04 8.32 -21.54
N THR A 706 -17.12 9.04 -20.89
CA THR A 706 -15.83 8.48 -20.46
C THR A 706 -15.62 8.75 -18.99
N HIS A 707 -15.03 7.78 -18.29
CA HIS A 707 -14.65 7.91 -16.90
C HIS A 707 -13.23 7.38 -16.70
N GLY A 708 -12.47 8.03 -15.81
CA GLY A 708 -11.07 7.73 -15.53
C GLY A 708 -10.16 8.95 -15.63
N MET A 709 -9.11 8.96 -14.80
CA MET A 709 -8.16 10.07 -14.72
C MET A 709 -7.43 10.33 -16.06
N LEU A 710 -7.77 11.44 -16.72
CA LEU A 710 -7.07 11.89 -17.91
C LEU A 710 -5.77 12.61 -17.54
N ARG A 711 -4.74 12.37 -18.34
CA ARG A 711 -3.42 13.01 -18.24
C ARG A 711 -3.22 13.88 -19.46
N LEU A 712 -2.98 15.17 -19.23
CA LEU A 712 -2.66 16.14 -20.27
C LEU A 712 -1.14 16.23 -20.48
N HIS A 713 -0.68 15.99 -21.71
CA HIS A 713 0.71 16.10 -22.15
C HIS A 713 0.88 17.29 -23.10
N PRO A 714 1.35 18.46 -22.61
CA PRO A 714 1.54 19.65 -23.44
C PRO A 714 2.87 19.64 -24.22
N PHE A 715 3.86 18.84 -23.79
CA PHE A 715 5.20 18.78 -24.39
C PHE A 715 5.55 17.35 -24.79
N THR A 716 5.05 16.94 -25.95
CA THR A 716 5.16 15.56 -26.45
C THR A 716 6.16 15.44 -27.60
N GLY A 717 6.92 14.34 -27.59
CA GLY A 717 7.81 13.93 -28.67
C GLY A 717 7.13 13.04 -29.72
N VAL A 718 5.82 12.83 -29.60
CA VAL A 718 5.03 11.98 -30.50
C VAL A 718 5.01 12.55 -31.92
N ARG A 719 5.07 11.66 -32.92
CA ARG A 719 5.00 12.01 -34.34
C ARG A 719 4.04 11.08 -35.07
N LEU A 720 3.23 11.66 -35.94
CA LEU A 720 2.36 10.93 -36.86
C LEU A 720 3.07 10.72 -38.20
N ARG A 721 2.93 9.54 -38.80
CA ARG A 721 3.36 9.23 -40.17
C ARG A 721 2.21 8.56 -40.89
N ALA A 722 1.88 9.06 -42.07
CA ALA A 722 0.95 8.41 -42.99
C ALA A 722 1.74 7.84 -44.16
N THR A 723 1.59 6.54 -44.41
CA THR A 723 2.35 5.77 -45.39
C THR A 723 1.41 4.92 -46.26
N GLY A 724 1.89 4.51 -47.43
CA GLY A 724 1.12 3.67 -48.34
C GLY A 724 0.04 4.40 -49.17
N GLU A 725 -0.58 3.61 -50.05
CA GLU A 725 -1.72 3.99 -50.90
C GLU A 725 -3.00 3.50 -50.21
N HIS A 726 -3.62 4.37 -49.41
CA HIS A 726 -4.87 4.07 -48.70
C HIS A 726 -5.63 5.39 -48.46
N PRO A 727 -6.98 5.44 -48.59
CA PRO A 727 -7.76 6.67 -48.44
C PRO A 727 -7.50 7.45 -47.14
N MET A 728 -7.38 6.73 -46.00
CA MET A 728 -7.01 7.33 -44.72
C MET A 728 -5.61 7.99 -44.77
N ALA A 729 -4.62 7.33 -45.38
CA ALA A 729 -3.27 7.86 -45.50
C ALA A 729 -3.22 9.07 -46.45
N ASP A 730 -3.99 9.04 -47.54
CA ASP A 730 -4.14 10.16 -48.47
C ASP A 730 -4.75 11.38 -47.79
N ARG A 731 -5.81 11.20 -46.99
CA ARG A 731 -6.43 12.29 -46.21
C ARG A 731 -5.47 12.87 -45.17
N LEU A 732 -4.76 12.02 -44.43
CA LEU A 732 -3.75 12.48 -43.46
C LEU A 732 -2.63 13.28 -44.14
N ARG A 733 -2.18 12.87 -45.33
CA ARG A 733 -1.21 13.62 -46.14
C ARG A 733 -1.79 14.94 -46.64
N ALA A 734 -3.01 14.94 -47.18
CA ALA A 734 -3.67 16.15 -47.67
C ALA A 734 -3.92 17.18 -46.55
N LEU A 735 -4.23 16.72 -45.34
CA LEU A 735 -4.38 17.57 -44.15
C LEU A 735 -3.04 18.10 -43.60
N GLY A 736 -1.90 17.68 -44.16
CA GLY A 736 -0.56 18.11 -43.73
C GLY A 736 -0.06 17.40 -42.46
N LEU A 737 -0.59 16.22 -42.14
CA LEU A 737 -0.33 15.55 -40.86
C LEU A 737 0.79 14.50 -40.91
N SER A 738 1.26 14.11 -42.10
CA SER A 738 2.40 13.18 -42.22
C SER A 738 3.70 13.87 -41.79
N GLY A 739 4.34 13.33 -40.76
CA GLY A 739 5.51 13.92 -40.10
C GLY A 739 5.17 14.97 -39.03
N ALA A 740 3.90 15.31 -38.85
CA ALA A 740 3.47 16.33 -37.90
C ALA A 740 3.58 15.85 -36.44
N ARG A 741 3.73 16.82 -35.53
CA ARG A 741 3.68 16.60 -34.09
C ARG A 741 2.34 17.12 -33.56
N PRO A 742 1.68 16.38 -32.65
CA PRO A 742 0.51 16.91 -31.98
C PRO A 742 0.93 18.07 -31.06
N PHE A 743 0.11 19.12 -31.00
CA PHE A 743 0.33 20.23 -30.06
C PHE A 743 -0.22 19.92 -28.66
N LEU A 744 -1.04 18.87 -28.55
CA LEU A 744 -1.67 18.43 -27.29
C LEU A 744 -1.91 16.92 -27.37
N VAL A 745 -1.63 16.18 -26.29
CA VAL A 745 -2.06 14.77 -26.15
C VAL A 745 -2.74 14.56 -24.81
N LEU A 746 -3.91 13.92 -24.82
CA LEU A 746 -4.56 13.38 -23.63
C LEU A 746 -4.35 11.86 -23.58
N SER A 747 -4.07 11.30 -22.41
CA SER A 747 -3.94 9.85 -22.25
C SER A 747 -4.55 9.32 -20.94
N THR A 748 -5.03 8.08 -20.98
CA THR A 748 -5.41 7.29 -19.80
C THR A 748 -5.15 5.81 -20.09
N ASP A 749 -4.76 5.07 -19.06
CA ASP A 749 -4.57 3.62 -19.05
C ASP A 749 -5.68 2.87 -18.31
N ARG A 750 -6.63 3.59 -17.70
CA ARG A 750 -7.78 3.04 -16.98
C ARG A 750 -9.05 3.75 -17.41
N MET A 751 -9.37 3.65 -18.70
CA MET A 751 -10.60 4.20 -19.26
C MET A 751 -11.78 3.26 -19.00
N GLN A 752 -12.83 3.81 -18.42
CA GLN A 752 -14.18 3.29 -18.57
C GLN A 752 -14.93 4.11 -19.62
N ALA A 753 -15.79 3.47 -20.40
CA ALA A 753 -16.57 4.18 -21.42
C ALA A 753 -17.97 3.59 -21.60
N ARG A 754 -18.90 4.44 -22.02
CA ARG A 754 -20.24 4.06 -22.50
C ARG A 754 -20.49 4.68 -23.86
N LEU A 755 -20.81 3.85 -24.84
CA LEU A 755 -21.18 4.27 -26.18
C LEU A 755 -22.69 4.10 -26.39
N GLY A 756 -23.42 5.21 -26.38
CA GLY A 756 -24.85 5.23 -26.73
C GLY A 756 -25.06 5.11 -28.24
N ALA A 757 -26.27 4.71 -28.67
CA ALA A 757 -26.61 4.62 -30.10
C ALA A 757 -26.61 6.01 -30.76
N GLY A 758 -26.31 6.07 -32.06
CA GLY A 758 -26.34 7.31 -32.81
C GLY A 758 -27.76 7.87 -32.92
N ALA A 759 -27.95 9.13 -32.52
CA ALA A 759 -29.24 9.81 -32.62
C ALA A 759 -29.33 10.61 -33.94
N PRO A 760 -30.37 10.43 -34.76
CA PRO A 760 -30.53 11.21 -35.99
C PRO A 760 -30.73 12.70 -35.68
N VAL A 761 -30.07 13.55 -36.46
CA VAL A 761 -30.15 15.00 -36.32
C VAL A 761 -30.21 15.66 -37.70
N VAL A 762 -31.09 16.67 -37.82
CA VAL A 762 -31.18 17.49 -39.03
C VAL A 762 -30.30 18.72 -38.85
N LEU A 763 -29.24 18.80 -39.65
CA LEU A 763 -28.34 19.95 -39.65
C LEU A 763 -28.86 21.07 -40.57
N PRO A 764 -28.52 22.34 -40.29
CA PRO A 764 -28.84 23.42 -41.21
C PRO A 764 -28.14 23.22 -42.56
N SER A 765 -28.85 23.56 -43.63
CA SER A 765 -28.37 23.52 -45.03
C SER A 765 -27.22 24.49 -45.29
#